data_AF-A0A345P1M4-F1
#
_entry.id   AF-A0A345P1M4-F1
#
_cell.length_a   1.000
_cell.length_b   1.000
_cell.length_c   1.000
_cell.angle_alpha   90.00
_cell.angle_beta   90.00
_cell.angle_gamma   90.00
#
_symmetry.space_group_name_H-M   'P 1'
#
loop_
_entity.id
_entity.type
_entity.pdbx_description
1 polymer ?
#
loop_
_entity_poly.entity_id
_entity_poly.type
_entity_poly.pdbx_seq_one_letter_code
_entity_poly.pdbx_strand_id
1 'polypeptide(L)'
;MKNLKPVNVLSKTAMVAALAAAAIVPVAATPAQAATETIADIVVTIDGVQYSFTSAEYSDYLLEDMISTSTVSHIKASNGKYYTISDYSDYLLETDTIEEALLALDADNKDVAITPTKGEFDQNGNIIPPVADDFEVTEIASVTKTDVTVKLDNPPSEAPAADKFNVTVDGVAVAVTAVTADATDVTGKTFKLAVDLDGKAGTLAVNGKEKAFDFALAIEAVSEINSTGVEVTFPEVTNAIENANVTVRDNKGNIVPTEPELVAEGETSATFLFTTPFAEDYDFTGVWKVNTIEVNFDAEKQLSDIVSAVEANNEIKLKAALDAAGITYADELKIGDYLDALKAEGAKDSLETVQQAITKFDQDAVTDAEKDAAVKAVTDATTQAQLLKALQDNFELVNADWIVDYETSLNGAETELEFEDIQNAVYSVNIAKVGPEVDAANMSLDSNKVATAKTLVNKWIPAFAMDDENVPVELAGLKEQVLDLLSLEDALIAVNNAKTNSSLKTALVKLDNLENTLLEKYKDVEGFEKDDEFNIETVIDANLTDYRNAIKDAEVGKKNQRKDIQTLITTVNESFGSLKAEAVEVAAEEGKIKPVFTIQALRKDGEIYEAMKNATLVSVKLGTQTAGAYEITNNFGVETKGELVVGPGGSAVGFDFNTVGAQTEATITFTSNDKEYTVKVPVKVVAGTINDEKTSETFDYTNLPGTEATYVSGNDIKAKFTLKDVSNNTVTSKDGTYASTITVGDDKFYQNITIVNGEAALTFPARTVTEEAVKPTVVFTPNGTELTVTASKAINIVAGEFSKLVVDYASDSSIEILATDGLNTVEDFTGNKLVNIKAVEVNGTTETPVNVDGTDYQGNVTKKFENGTVTHNAGLEAGKTYKVTVTVNGISTTKTITTPE
;
A
#
# COMPACT_ATOMS: atom_id res chain seq x y z
N MET A 1 69.28 -14.81 -12.57
CA MET A 1 69.21 -14.35 -13.96
C MET A 1 68.72 -15.51 -14.82
N LYS A 2 67.40 -15.58 -15.07
CA LYS A 2 66.78 -16.49 -16.04
C LYS A 2 66.38 -15.65 -17.24
N ASN A 3 66.85 -16.03 -18.42
CA ASN A 3 66.57 -15.37 -19.69
C ASN A 3 65.06 -15.36 -19.96
N LEU A 4 64.45 -14.17 -19.94
CA LEU A 4 63.13 -13.94 -20.54
C LEU A 4 63.32 -13.89 -22.06
N LYS A 5 62.55 -14.70 -22.79
CA LYS A 5 62.43 -14.63 -24.24
C LYS A 5 61.80 -13.28 -24.62
N PRO A 6 62.20 -12.65 -25.74
CA PRO A 6 61.47 -11.50 -26.26
C PRO A 6 60.10 -11.96 -26.73
N VAL A 7 59.04 -11.47 -26.08
CA VAL A 7 57.66 -11.60 -26.57
C VAL A 7 57.56 -10.73 -27.83
N ASN A 8 57.08 -11.32 -28.92
CA ASN A 8 56.79 -10.59 -30.14
C ASN A 8 55.77 -9.49 -29.83
N VAL A 9 56.15 -8.25 -30.07
CA VAL A 9 55.22 -7.12 -30.09
C VAL A 9 54.20 -7.40 -31.21
N LEU A 10 53.00 -7.84 -30.85
CA LEU A 10 51.85 -7.81 -31.75
C LEU A 10 51.66 -6.36 -32.18
N SER A 11 51.73 -6.09 -33.49
CA SER A 11 51.48 -4.74 -33.99
C SER A 11 50.02 -4.36 -33.71
N LYS A 12 49.73 -3.07 -33.46
CA LYS A 12 48.34 -2.55 -33.33
C LYS A 12 47.40 -3.09 -34.43
N THR A 13 47.93 -3.37 -35.62
CA THR A 13 47.23 -3.96 -36.76
C THR A 13 46.72 -5.39 -36.51
N ALA A 14 47.46 -6.24 -35.80
CA ALA A 14 47.07 -7.62 -35.52
C ALA A 14 45.96 -7.72 -34.46
N MET A 15 45.89 -6.74 -33.56
CA MET A 15 44.90 -6.68 -32.49
C MET A 15 43.53 -6.17 -32.97
N VAL A 16 43.52 -5.23 -33.90
CA VAL A 16 42.25 -4.77 -34.50
C VAL A 16 41.67 -5.81 -35.47
N ALA A 17 42.52 -6.66 -36.07
CA ALA A 17 42.05 -7.84 -36.79
C ALA A 17 41.36 -8.87 -35.87
N ALA A 18 41.71 -8.92 -34.58
CA ALA A 18 41.03 -9.76 -33.59
C ALA A 18 39.65 -9.19 -33.19
N LEU A 19 39.50 -7.87 -33.08
CA LEU A 19 38.18 -7.23 -32.90
C LEU A 19 37.24 -7.51 -34.08
N ALA A 20 37.73 -7.42 -35.33
CA ALA A 20 36.93 -7.73 -36.52
C ALA A 20 36.57 -9.22 -36.61
N ALA A 21 37.44 -10.12 -36.14
CA ALA A 21 37.17 -11.56 -36.13
C ALA A 21 36.15 -11.99 -35.06
N ALA A 22 36.07 -11.27 -33.93
CA ALA A 22 35.11 -11.55 -32.86
C ALA A 22 33.66 -11.17 -33.22
N ALA A 23 33.45 -10.24 -34.15
CA ALA A 23 32.13 -9.79 -34.59
C ALA A 23 31.38 -10.77 -35.50
N ILE A 24 32.02 -11.83 -36.01
CA ILE A 24 31.48 -12.67 -37.11
C ILE A 24 30.97 -14.05 -36.62
N VAL A 25 31.04 -14.37 -35.32
CA VAL A 25 30.64 -15.71 -34.83
C VAL A 25 29.27 -15.66 -34.13
N PRO A 26 28.17 -16.16 -34.74
CA PRO A 26 26.89 -16.30 -34.05
C PRO A 26 26.98 -17.41 -32.99
N VAL A 27 26.80 -17.05 -31.72
CA VAL A 27 26.80 -18.00 -30.60
C VAL A 27 25.42 -18.67 -30.51
N ALA A 28 25.38 -20.00 -30.66
CA ALA A 28 24.20 -20.81 -30.41
C ALA A 28 23.94 -20.95 -28.90
N ALA A 29 22.72 -20.67 -28.47
CA ALA A 29 22.32 -20.61 -27.06
C ALA A 29 22.26 -22.00 -26.38
N THR A 30 22.91 -22.09 -25.21
CA THR A 30 22.73 -23.12 -24.17
C THR A 30 22.74 -22.43 -22.79
N PRO A 31 22.20 -23.03 -21.70
CA PRO A 31 21.52 -22.27 -20.64
C PRO A 31 22.44 -21.57 -19.63
N ALA A 32 22.01 -20.35 -19.26
CA ALA A 32 22.33 -19.55 -18.06
C ALA A 32 23.79 -19.63 -17.53
N GLN A 33 24.72 -19.12 -18.32
CA GLN A 33 26.01 -18.60 -17.82
C GLN A 33 25.80 -17.22 -17.18
N ALA A 34 26.63 -16.86 -16.21
CA ALA A 34 26.70 -15.51 -15.66
C ALA A 34 26.77 -14.48 -16.81
N ALA A 35 26.14 -13.32 -16.64
CA ALA A 35 26.11 -12.28 -17.68
C ALA A 35 27.55 -11.97 -18.12
N THR A 36 27.93 -12.43 -19.31
CA THR A 36 29.27 -12.27 -19.85
C THR A 36 29.41 -10.83 -20.36
N GLU A 37 30.43 -10.10 -19.89
CA GLU A 37 30.68 -8.74 -20.38
C GLU A 37 31.15 -8.79 -21.84
N THR A 38 30.53 -7.99 -22.70
CA THR A 38 30.80 -7.91 -24.14
C THR A 38 31.04 -6.46 -24.58
N ILE A 39 31.61 -6.26 -25.77
CA ILE A 39 31.74 -4.92 -26.36
C ILE A 39 30.41 -4.54 -27.01
N ALA A 40 29.71 -3.56 -26.42
CA ALA A 40 28.49 -2.99 -26.96
C ALA A 40 28.79 -2.07 -28.16
N ASP A 41 29.63 -1.05 -27.93
CA ASP A 41 29.96 -0.04 -28.93
C ASP A 41 31.47 0.17 -29.09
N ILE A 42 31.89 0.62 -30.27
CA ILE A 42 33.25 1.04 -30.60
C ILE A 42 33.22 2.54 -30.89
N VAL A 43 34.07 3.30 -30.20
CA VAL A 43 34.12 4.76 -30.32
C VAL A 43 35.32 5.18 -31.14
N VAL A 44 35.09 5.81 -32.29
CA VAL A 44 36.14 6.35 -33.17
C VAL A 44 36.20 7.87 -33.06
N THR A 45 37.40 8.44 -33.20
CA THR A 45 37.59 9.89 -33.28
C THR A 45 37.87 10.29 -34.72
N ILE A 46 36.99 11.09 -35.31
CA ILE A 46 37.11 11.63 -36.68
C ILE A 46 37.05 13.15 -36.56
N ASP A 47 38.06 13.84 -37.09
CA ASP A 47 38.20 15.31 -37.01
C ASP A 47 38.03 15.91 -35.59
N GLY A 48 38.42 15.14 -34.57
CA GLY A 48 38.35 15.55 -33.16
C GLY A 48 37.00 15.32 -32.48
N VAL A 49 36.00 14.79 -33.19
CA VAL A 49 34.69 14.41 -32.64
C VAL A 49 34.65 12.90 -32.42
N GLN A 50 34.10 12.47 -31.28
CA GLN A 50 33.95 11.05 -30.93
C GLN A 50 32.60 10.53 -31.40
N TYR A 51 32.63 9.46 -32.18
CA TYR A 51 31.46 8.80 -32.75
C TYR A 51 31.36 7.36 -32.26
N SER A 52 30.17 6.95 -31.81
CA SER A 52 29.87 5.59 -31.36
C SER A 52 29.23 4.78 -32.47
N PHE A 53 29.70 3.55 -32.65
CA PHE A 53 29.19 2.57 -33.61
C PHE A 53 29.01 1.22 -32.91
N THR A 54 27.96 0.48 -33.24
CA THR A 54 27.88 -0.92 -32.80
C THR A 54 29.04 -1.73 -33.40
N SER A 55 29.38 -2.87 -32.78
CA SER A 55 30.44 -3.76 -33.31
C SER A 55 30.18 -4.20 -34.76
N ALA A 56 28.92 -4.37 -35.16
CA ALA A 56 28.52 -4.71 -36.53
C ALA A 56 28.73 -3.54 -37.50
N GLU A 57 28.21 -2.34 -37.17
CA GLU A 57 28.38 -1.13 -37.99
C GLU A 57 29.86 -0.79 -38.16
N TYR A 58 30.65 -0.88 -37.10
CA TYR A 58 32.10 -0.67 -37.17
C TYR A 58 32.76 -1.66 -38.14
N SER A 59 32.38 -2.94 -38.09
CA SER A 59 32.93 -3.95 -39.00
C SER A 59 32.59 -3.64 -40.46
N ASP A 60 31.34 -3.28 -40.74
CA ASP A 60 30.88 -2.96 -42.09
C ASP A 60 31.59 -1.70 -42.63
N TYR A 61 31.66 -0.62 -41.84
CA TYR A 61 32.35 0.61 -42.24
C TYR A 61 33.86 0.44 -42.35
N LEU A 62 34.47 -0.47 -41.59
CA LEU A 62 35.88 -0.80 -41.72
C LEU A 62 36.16 -1.56 -43.02
N LEU A 63 35.25 -2.45 -43.45
CA LEU A 63 35.37 -3.19 -44.71
C LEU A 63 35.17 -2.30 -45.94
N GLU A 64 34.40 -1.22 -45.80
CA GLU A 64 34.17 -0.22 -46.85
C GLU A 64 35.22 0.91 -46.87
N ASP A 65 36.29 0.79 -46.07
CA ASP A 65 37.35 1.81 -45.90
C ASP A 65 36.82 3.19 -45.41
N MET A 66 35.64 3.23 -44.79
CA MET A 66 35.00 4.46 -44.30
C MET A 66 35.51 4.88 -42.93
N ILE A 67 35.97 3.92 -42.12
CA ILE A 67 36.68 4.14 -40.85
C ILE A 67 37.99 3.38 -40.81
N SER A 68 38.95 3.89 -40.06
CA SER A 68 40.26 3.26 -39.91
C SER A 68 40.40 2.66 -38.52
N THR A 69 41.10 1.53 -38.43
CA THR A 69 41.53 0.95 -37.15
C THR A 69 42.33 1.93 -36.28
N SER A 70 42.97 2.93 -36.90
CA SER A 70 43.72 3.98 -36.21
C SER A 70 42.85 5.09 -35.60
N THR A 71 41.57 5.18 -35.97
CA THR A 71 40.64 6.18 -35.41
C THR A 71 39.91 5.67 -34.17
N VAL A 72 39.97 4.37 -33.86
CA VAL A 72 39.39 3.82 -32.62
C VAL A 72 40.08 4.44 -31.40
N SER A 73 39.28 5.02 -30.53
CA SER A 73 39.72 5.73 -29.32
C SER A 73 39.28 5.02 -28.04
N HIS A 74 38.05 4.49 -28.02
CA HIS A 74 37.45 3.83 -26.87
C HIS A 74 36.58 2.65 -27.29
N ILE A 75 36.18 1.83 -26.32
CA ILE A 75 35.14 0.82 -26.43
C ILE A 75 34.13 1.03 -25.30
N LYS A 76 32.87 0.63 -25.52
CA LYS A 76 31.82 0.60 -24.50
C LYS A 76 31.50 -0.85 -24.16
N ALA A 77 31.57 -1.22 -22.89
CA ALA A 77 31.17 -2.54 -22.43
C ALA A 77 29.63 -2.64 -22.27
N SER A 78 29.10 -3.87 -22.19
CA SER A 78 27.68 -4.14 -21.96
C SER A 78 27.14 -3.56 -20.66
N ASN A 79 27.98 -3.34 -19.65
CA ASN A 79 27.62 -2.60 -18.43
C ASN A 79 27.50 -1.07 -18.60
N GLY A 80 27.70 -0.53 -19.80
CA GLY A 80 27.54 0.88 -20.13
C GLY A 80 28.77 1.76 -19.90
N LYS A 81 29.86 1.22 -19.36
CA LYS A 81 31.12 1.96 -19.12
C LYS A 81 31.98 2.03 -20.37
N TYR A 82 32.76 3.12 -20.51
CA TYR A 82 33.71 3.32 -21.61
C TYR A 82 35.15 3.13 -21.15
N TYR A 83 35.98 2.49 -21.96
CA TYR A 83 37.40 2.25 -21.69
C TYR A 83 38.25 2.70 -22.86
N THR A 84 39.45 3.24 -22.59
CA THR A 84 40.37 3.61 -23.68
C THR A 84 40.83 2.37 -24.43
N ILE A 85 41.03 2.49 -25.74
CA ILE A 85 41.51 1.34 -26.54
C ILE A 85 42.92 0.89 -26.10
N SER A 86 43.71 1.78 -25.49
CA SER A 86 45.02 1.45 -24.96
C SER A 86 44.91 0.56 -23.73
N ASP A 87 44.09 0.95 -22.75
CA ASP A 87 43.88 0.15 -21.54
C ASP A 87 43.28 -1.21 -21.92
N TYR A 88 42.24 -1.23 -22.76
CA TYR A 88 41.67 -2.49 -23.23
C TYR A 88 42.69 -3.39 -23.94
N SER A 89 43.61 -2.80 -24.72
CA SER A 89 44.66 -3.56 -25.38
C SER A 89 45.65 -4.16 -24.38
N ASP A 90 46.05 -3.40 -23.37
CA ASP A 90 46.99 -3.90 -22.37
C ASP A 90 46.38 -5.05 -21.57
N TYR A 91 45.11 -4.93 -21.15
CA TYR A 91 44.42 -6.00 -20.44
C TYR A 91 44.15 -7.22 -21.32
N LEU A 92 43.73 -7.05 -22.58
CA LEU A 92 43.53 -8.19 -23.49
C LEU A 92 44.84 -8.94 -23.82
N LEU A 93 46.01 -8.32 -23.65
CA LEU A 93 47.30 -9.02 -23.74
C LEU A 93 47.64 -9.81 -22.47
N GLU A 94 47.10 -9.40 -21.32
CA GLU A 94 47.29 -10.06 -20.03
C GLU A 94 46.24 -11.15 -19.78
N THR A 95 45.05 -10.99 -20.34
CA THR A 95 43.91 -11.90 -20.20
C THR A 95 43.64 -12.61 -21.52
N ASP A 96 43.45 -13.93 -21.50
CA ASP A 96 43.32 -14.72 -22.73
C ASP A 96 41.98 -14.51 -23.46
N THR A 97 41.05 -13.74 -22.89
CA THR A 97 39.69 -13.50 -23.43
C THR A 97 39.22 -12.04 -23.30
N ILE A 98 38.27 -11.64 -24.15
CA ILE A 98 37.63 -10.31 -24.12
C ILE A 98 36.88 -10.08 -22.81
N GLU A 99 36.16 -11.10 -22.34
CA GLU A 99 35.37 -11.04 -21.12
C GLU A 99 36.25 -10.78 -19.89
N GLU A 100 37.36 -11.52 -19.74
CA GLU A 100 38.31 -11.32 -18.66
C GLU A 100 38.97 -9.93 -18.73
N ALA A 101 39.27 -9.42 -19.94
CA ALA A 101 39.82 -8.08 -20.11
C ALA A 101 38.85 -7.00 -19.61
N LEU A 102 37.56 -7.11 -19.97
CA LEU A 102 36.53 -6.15 -19.56
C LEU A 102 36.24 -6.22 -18.05
N LEU A 103 36.19 -7.43 -17.48
CA LEU A 103 36.02 -7.62 -16.04
C LEU A 103 37.22 -7.07 -15.25
N ALA A 104 38.45 -7.24 -15.75
CA ALA A 104 39.64 -6.71 -15.12
C ALA A 104 39.71 -5.17 -15.21
N LEU A 105 39.31 -4.58 -16.34
CA LEU A 105 39.19 -3.13 -16.49
C LEU A 105 38.16 -2.52 -15.52
N ASP A 106 37.01 -3.18 -15.34
CA ASP A 106 35.97 -2.75 -14.42
C ASP A 106 36.43 -2.86 -12.96
N ALA A 107 37.05 -3.99 -12.60
CA ALA A 107 37.61 -4.21 -11.26
C ALA A 107 38.67 -3.16 -10.88
N ASP A 108 39.45 -2.68 -11.85
CA ASP A 108 40.49 -1.67 -11.67
C ASP A 108 39.97 -0.22 -11.84
N ASN A 109 38.66 -0.02 -12.03
CA ASN A 109 37.99 1.27 -12.23
C ASN A 109 38.68 2.13 -13.31
N LYS A 110 38.93 1.52 -14.48
CA LYS A 110 39.56 2.18 -15.64
C LYS A 110 38.57 2.90 -16.54
N ASP A 111 37.32 3.05 -16.12
CA ASP A 111 36.31 3.70 -16.94
C ASP A 111 36.56 5.20 -17.10
N VAL A 112 36.14 5.73 -18.25
CA VAL A 112 36.23 7.16 -18.57
C VAL A 112 34.85 7.71 -18.90
N ALA A 113 34.57 8.92 -18.42
CA ALA A 113 33.34 9.62 -18.73
C ALA A 113 33.46 10.31 -20.09
N ILE A 114 32.82 9.76 -21.11
CA ILE A 114 32.68 10.35 -22.45
C ILE A 114 31.23 10.25 -22.93
N THR A 115 30.83 11.16 -23.81
CA THR A 115 29.48 11.19 -24.42
C THR A 115 29.62 11.20 -25.95
N PRO A 116 29.94 10.06 -26.59
CA PRO A 116 30.15 10.01 -28.02
C PRO A 116 28.82 10.17 -28.77
N THR A 117 28.83 10.91 -29.88
CA THR A 117 27.67 11.06 -30.75
C THR A 117 27.46 9.78 -31.55
N LYS A 118 26.23 9.36 -31.83
CA LYS A 118 26.01 8.23 -32.76
C LYS A 118 26.56 8.61 -34.14
N GLY A 119 27.41 7.75 -34.70
CA GLY A 119 27.96 7.98 -36.04
C GLY A 119 27.06 7.43 -37.13
N GLU A 120 26.79 8.23 -38.16
CA GLU A 120 26.15 7.78 -39.39
C GLU A 120 26.93 8.31 -40.58
N PHE A 121 27.04 7.52 -41.65
CA PHE A 121 27.71 7.93 -42.89
C PHE A 121 26.70 8.18 -44.00
N ASP A 122 26.94 9.20 -44.81
CA ASP A 122 26.18 9.41 -46.04
C ASP A 122 26.53 8.35 -47.11
N GLN A 123 25.73 8.31 -48.17
CA GLN A 123 25.95 7.40 -49.31
C GLN A 123 27.29 7.58 -50.04
N ASN A 124 28.06 8.63 -49.73
CA ASN A 124 29.38 8.90 -50.30
C ASN A 124 30.52 8.52 -49.33
N GLY A 125 30.20 7.94 -48.18
CA GLY A 125 31.18 7.54 -47.17
C GLY A 125 31.68 8.70 -46.29
N ASN A 126 30.99 9.85 -46.27
CA ASN A 126 31.33 10.95 -45.36
C ASN A 126 30.52 10.81 -44.07
N ILE A 127 31.16 11.04 -42.92
CA ILE A 127 30.43 11.06 -41.65
C ILE A 127 29.48 12.26 -41.62
N ILE A 128 28.22 12.01 -41.25
CA ILE A 128 27.20 13.04 -41.10
C ILE A 128 27.48 13.71 -39.75
N PRO A 129 27.88 15.00 -39.72
CA PRO A 129 28.03 15.70 -38.46
C PRO A 129 26.64 15.81 -37.79
N PRO A 130 26.55 15.74 -36.45
CA PRO A 130 25.30 15.98 -35.76
C PRO A 130 24.74 17.34 -36.22
N VAL A 131 23.55 17.30 -36.81
CA VAL A 131 22.77 18.52 -37.06
C VAL A 131 22.41 19.06 -35.68
N ALA A 132 22.57 20.37 -35.46
CA ALA A 132 22.08 20.98 -34.22
C ALA A 132 20.59 20.60 -34.08
N ASP A 133 20.23 19.95 -32.96
CA ASP A 133 18.88 19.45 -32.69
C ASP A 133 17.88 20.61 -32.65
N ASP A 134 17.37 21.01 -33.82
CA ASP A 134 16.17 21.82 -33.96
C ASP A 134 14.98 20.86 -33.79
N PHE A 135 14.29 20.97 -32.66
CA PHE A 135 13.03 20.26 -32.38
C PHE A 135 11.89 21.26 -32.21
N GLU A 136 10.67 20.84 -32.55
CA GLU A 136 9.45 21.60 -32.30
C GLU A 136 8.58 20.90 -31.26
N VAL A 137 7.99 21.67 -30.34
CA VAL A 137 6.95 21.15 -29.44
C VAL A 137 5.67 20.98 -30.26
N THR A 138 5.23 19.73 -30.42
CA THR A 138 4.01 19.39 -31.15
C THR A 138 2.76 19.50 -30.29
N GLU A 139 2.88 19.14 -29.01
CA GLU A 139 1.75 19.02 -28.07
C GLU A 139 2.21 19.22 -26.61
N ILE A 140 1.30 19.77 -25.78
CA ILE A 140 1.39 19.71 -24.30
C ILE A 140 0.50 18.55 -23.84
N ALA A 141 1.13 17.42 -23.51
CA ALA A 141 0.44 16.18 -23.15
C ALA A 141 -0.27 16.30 -21.78
N SER A 142 0.39 16.86 -20.77
CA SER A 142 -0.19 17.06 -19.43
C SER A 142 0.42 18.26 -18.72
N VAL A 143 -0.30 18.79 -17.72
CA VAL A 143 0.10 19.92 -16.88
C VAL A 143 -0.24 19.58 -15.43
N THR A 144 0.76 19.60 -14.55
CA THR A 144 0.60 19.45 -13.10
C THR A 144 1.18 20.69 -12.42
N LYS A 145 1.09 20.79 -11.09
CA LYS A 145 1.66 21.91 -10.34
C LYS A 145 3.18 22.04 -10.51
N THR A 146 3.87 20.91 -10.67
CA THR A 146 5.34 20.84 -10.72
C THR A 146 5.91 20.50 -12.08
N ASP A 147 5.09 20.00 -13.01
CA ASP A 147 5.59 19.45 -14.27
C ASP A 147 4.66 19.76 -15.44
N VAL A 148 5.27 19.96 -16.61
CA VAL A 148 4.58 20.03 -17.90
C VAL A 148 5.15 18.94 -18.78
N THR A 149 4.31 18.02 -19.24
CA THR A 149 4.75 16.98 -20.20
C THR A 149 4.52 17.48 -21.61
N VAL A 150 5.57 17.47 -22.43
CA VAL A 150 5.53 17.91 -23.83
C VAL A 150 5.97 16.80 -24.77
N LYS A 151 5.46 16.84 -26.00
CA LYS A 151 5.86 15.93 -27.08
C LYS A 151 6.53 16.68 -28.21
N LEU A 152 7.68 16.19 -28.64
CA LEU A 152 8.48 16.77 -29.71
C LEU A 152 8.15 16.13 -31.07
N ASP A 153 8.42 16.85 -32.15
CA ASP A 153 8.25 16.37 -33.52
C ASP A 153 9.24 15.23 -33.87
N ASN A 154 10.48 15.35 -33.38
CA ASN A 154 11.56 14.39 -33.56
C ASN A 154 12.25 14.07 -32.22
N PRO A 155 12.78 12.84 -32.04
CA PRO A 155 13.54 12.52 -30.84
C PRO A 155 14.91 13.21 -30.93
N PRO A 156 15.28 14.06 -29.96
CA PRO A 156 16.58 14.71 -29.95
C PRO A 156 17.68 13.70 -29.60
N SER A 157 18.90 13.96 -30.06
CA SER A 157 20.05 13.07 -29.82
C SER A 157 20.48 13.05 -28.35
N GLU A 158 20.20 14.12 -27.61
CA GLU A 158 20.37 14.26 -26.17
C GLU A 158 19.13 14.95 -25.56
N ALA A 159 18.92 14.83 -24.25
CA ALA A 159 17.83 15.52 -23.58
C ALA A 159 17.98 17.05 -23.76
N PRO A 160 16.95 17.77 -24.27
CA PRO A 160 17.09 19.20 -24.51
C PRO A 160 17.35 19.98 -23.22
N ALA A 161 18.21 21.00 -23.31
CA ALA A 161 18.45 21.91 -22.20
C ALA A 161 17.19 22.71 -21.83
N ALA A 162 17.03 23.06 -20.55
CA ALA A 162 15.85 23.77 -20.04
C ALA A 162 15.59 25.12 -20.75
N ASP A 163 16.64 25.80 -21.19
CA ASP A 163 16.55 27.08 -21.92
C ASP A 163 15.98 26.95 -23.35
N LYS A 164 15.78 25.73 -23.84
CA LYS A 164 15.11 25.45 -25.11
C LYS A 164 13.58 25.44 -25.01
N PHE A 165 13.03 25.51 -23.78
CA PHE A 165 11.59 25.56 -23.54
C PHE A 165 11.19 26.92 -22.97
N ASN A 166 10.52 27.72 -23.81
CA ASN A 166 9.89 28.95 -23.39
C ASN A 166 8.49 28.63 -22.83
N VAL A 167 8.41 28.51 -21.50
CA VAL A 167 7.16 28.28 -20.77
C VAL A 167 6.57 29.60 -20.27
N THR A 168 5.31 29.86 -20.55
CA THR A 168 4.58 31.04 -20.05
C THR A 168 3.21 30.65 -19.53
N VAL A 169 2.67 31.38 -18.55
CA VAL A 169 1.27 31.30 -18.08
C VAL A 169 0.65 32.68 -18.28
N ASP A 170 -0.39 32.76 -19.11
CA ASP A 170 -1.02 34.03 -19.51
C ASP A 170 0.00 35.08 -19.98
N GLY A 171 1.02 34.62 -20.70
CA GLY A 171 2.12 35.45 -21.22
C GLY A 171 3.21 35.81 -20.20
N VAL A 172 3.10 35.40 -18.93
CA VAL A 172 4.14 35.57 -17.91
C VAL A 172 5.09 34.38 -17.91
N ALA A 173 6.39 34.61 -18.06
CA ALA A 173 7.39 33.54 -18.11
C ALA A 173 7.45 32.72 -16.81
N VAL A 174 7.56 31.40 -16.96
CA VAL A 174 7.78 30.44 -15.87
C VAL A 174 9.10 29.72 -16.12
N ALA A 175 9.95 29.63 -15.11
CA ALA A 175 11.26 28.99 -15.24
C ALA A 175 11.12 27.46 -15.30
N VAL A 176 11.84 26.84 -16.23
CA VAL A 176 12.02 25.39 -16.29
C VAL A 176 13.29 25.04 -15.50
N THR A 177 13.16 24.25 -14.44
CA THR A 177 14.28 23.89 -13.55
C THR A 177 14.97 22.59 -13.95
N ALA A 178 14.26 21.69 -14.64
CA ALA A 178 14.81 20.43 -15.14
C ALA A 178 14.02 19.94 -16.36
N VAL A 179 14.68 19.16 -17.20
CA VAL A 179 14.08 18.45 -18.34
C VAL A 179 14.46 16.98 -18.21
N THR A 180 13.47 16.09 -18.16
CA THR A 180 13.70 14.64 -18.08
C THR A 180 12.94 13.92 -19.17
N ALA A 181 13.55 12.89 -19.77
CA ALA A 181 12.85 12.04 -20.73
C ALA A 181 11.75 11.24 -20.00
N ASP A 182 10.59 11.08 -20.64
CA ASP A 182 9.56 10.19 -20.11
C ASP A 182 9.98 8.74 -20.31
N ALA A 183 10.30 8.04 -19.23
CA ALA A 183 10.76 6.65 -19.27
C ALA A 183 9.74 5.68 -19.91
N THR A 184 8.47 6.09 -20.02
CA THR A 184 7.41 5.29 -20.65
C THR A 184 7.34 5.48 -22.17
N ASP A 185 7.96 6.54 -22.72
CA ASP A 185 7.96 6.83 -24.15
C ASP A 185 9.16 6.21 -24.88
N VAL A 186 8.92 5.04 -25.49
CA VAL A 186 9.91 4.32 -26.30
C VAL A 186 10.32 5.07 -27.58
N THR A 187 9.59 6.13 -27.98
CA THR A 187 9.93 6.92 -29.16
C THR A 187 10.99 7.98 -28.89
N GLY A 188 11.27 8.29 -27.62
CA GLY A 188 12.22 9.33 -27.22
C GLY A 188 11.75 10.76 -27.52
N LYS A 189 10.45 10.98 -27.74
CA LYS A 189 9.89 12.29 -28.12
C LYS A 189 9.24 13.02 -26.96
N THR A 190 9.01 12.38 -25.83
CA THR A 190 8.23 12.92 -24.71
C THR A 190 9.16 13.30 -23.56
N PHE A 191 8.98 14.52 -23.06
CA PHE A 191 9.80 15.09 -22.00
C PHE A 191 8.93 15.74 -20.93
N LYS A 192 9.35 15.62 -19.68
CA LYS A 192 8.79 16.32 -18.52
C LYS A 192 9.63 17.55 -18.22
N LEU A 193 8.97 18.71 -18.15
CA LEU A 193 9.55 20.00 -17.82
C LEU A 193 9.19 20.32 -16.37
N ALA A 194 10.16 20.30 -15.47
CA ALA A 194 9.93 20.72 -14.09
C ALA A 194 9.74 22.24 -14.03
N VAL A 195 8.60 22.69 -13.54
CA VAL A 195 8.16 24.09 -13.45
C VAL A 195 7.49 24.33 -12.10
N ASP A 196 7.25 25.59 -11.73
CA ASP A 196 6.42 25.94 -10.57
C ASP A 196 5.15 26.64 -11.05
N LEU A 197 4.05 25.89 -11.06
CA LEU A 197 2.71 26.37 -11.40
C LEU A 197 1.79 26.43 -10.17
N ASP A 198 2.32 26.27 -8.96
CA ASP A 198 1.49 26.32 -7.75
C ASP A 198 0.88 27.72 -7.57
N GLY A 199 -0.41 27.74 -7.23
CA GLY A 199 -1.21 28.97 -7.15
C GLY A 199 -1.43 29.71 -8.48
N LYS A 200 -1.12 29.10 -9.63
CA LYS A 200 -1.41 29.67 -10.96
C LYS A 200 -2.59 28.94 -11.62
N ALA A 201 -3.37 29.67 -12.39
CA ALA A 201 -4.37 29.15 -13.33
C ALA A 201 -4.27 30.01 -14.60
N GLY A 202 -4.69 29.48 -15.75
CA GLY A 202 -4.70 30.24 -17.00
C GLY A 202 -4.29 29.41 -18.22
N THR A 203 -3.78 30.08 -19.24
CA THR A 203 -3.29 29.44 -20.46
C THR A 203 -1.79 29.24 -20.36
N LEU A 204 -1.37 27.99 -20.19
CA LEU A 204 0.04 27.60 -20.29
C LEU A 204 0.43 27.59 -21.77
N ALA A 205 1.57 28.20 -22.12
CA ALA A 205 2.19 28.05 -23.43
C ALA A 205 3.60 27.49 -23.31
N VAL A 206 3.96 26.48 -24.11
CA VAL A 206 5.33 25.97 -24.27
C VAL A 206 5.73 26.07 -25.73
N ASN A 207 6.75 26.89 -26.03
CA ASN A 207 7.20 27.16 -27.41
C ASN A 207 6.04 27.53 -28.37
N GLY A 208 5.03 28.25 -27.86
CA GLY A 208 3.87 28.70 -28.63
C GLY A 208 2.72 27.69 -28.76
N LYS A 209 2.83 26.48 -28.21
CA LYS A 209 1.70 25.57 -28.03
C LYS A 209 0.98 25.91 -26.74
N GLU A 210 -0.34 26.04 -26.78
CA GLU A 210 -1.15 26.47 -25.65
C GLU A 210 -2.00 25.32 -25.08
N LYS A 211 -2.17 25.31 -23.76
CA LYS A 211 -3.09 24.44 -23.03
C LYS A 211 -3.64 25.18 -21.82
N ALA A 212 -4.95 25.30 -21.74
CA ALA A 212 -5.61 25.82 -20.55
C ALA A 212 -5.40 24.85 -19.38
N PHE A 213 -5.13 25.38 -18.19
CA PHE A 213 -5.11 24.64 -16.95
C PHE A 213 -5.75 25.49 -15.85
N ASP A 214 -6.51 24.83 -14.98
CA ASP A 214 -7.01 25.42 -13.76
C ASP A 214 -6.84 24.38 -12.66
N PHE A 215 -6.03 24.69 -11.66
CA PHE A 215 -5.89 23.85 -10.47
C PHE A 215 -6.92 24.20 -9.40
N ALA A 216 -7.78 25.19 -9.63
CA ALA A 216 -8.89 25.50 -8.74
C ALA A 216 -9.99 24.44 -8.88
N LEU A 217 -10.42 23.92 -7.73
CA LEU A 217 -11.54 22.98 -7.66
C LEU A 217 -12.84 23.72 -8.04
N ALA A 218 -13.49 23.29 -9.11
CA ALA A 218 -14.77 23.85 -9.54
C ALA A 218 -15.88 23.36 -8.59
N ILE A 219 -16.24 24.18 -7.60
CA ILE A 219 -17.26 23.82 -6.60
C ILE A 219 -18.67 23.95 -7.19
N GLU A 220 -19.48 22.91 -7.03
CA GLU A 220 -20.91 22.88 -7.37
C GLU A 220 -21.79 23.30 -6.19
N ALA A 221 -21.51 22.81 -4.98
CA ALA A 221 -22.23 23.20 -3.77
C ALA A 221 -21.33 23.13 -2.51
N VAL A 222 -21.83 23.72 -1.43
CA VAL A 222 -21.23 23.62 -0.09
C VAL A 222 -22.19 22.78 0.75
N SER A 223 -21.75 21.63 1.26
CA SER A 223 -22.58 20.77 2.10
C SER A 223 -22.64 21.28 3.53
N GLU A 224 -21.50 21.73 4.07
CA GLU A 224 -21.42 22.19 5.45
C GLU A 224 -20.27 23.20 5.65
N ILE A 225 -20.46 24.15 6.56
CA ILE A 225 -19.37 24.93 7.16
C ILE A 225 -19.54 24.82 8.67
N ASN A 226 -18.53 24.31 9.37
CA ASN A 226 -18.53 24.17 10.83
C ASN A 226 -17.31 24.82 11.47
N SER A 227 -17.09 24.62 12.78
CA SER A 227 -15.97 25.25 13.50
C SER A 227 -14.59 24.79 12.99
N THR A 228 -14.51 23.63 12.34
CA THR A 228 -13.24 23.01 11.93
C THR A 228 -12.92 23.16 10.46
N GLY A 229 -13.92 23.32 9.58
CA GLY A 229 -13.67 23.40 8.13
C GLY A 229 -14.93 23.61 7.30
N VAL A 230 -14.78 23.42 6.00
CA VAL A 230 -15.84 23.47 5.00
C VAL A 230 -15.85 22.18 4.19
N GLU A 231 -17.02 21.58 4.02
CA GLU A 231 -17.23 20.47 3.11
C GLU A 231 -17.93 20.97 1.84
N VAL A 232 -17.41 20.55 0.68
CA VAL A 232 -17.85 21.02 -0.62
C VAL A 232 -18.06 19.85 -1.56
N THR A 233 -18.98 20.00 -2.51
CA THR A 233 -19.18 19.09 -3.64
C THR A 233 -18.74 19.74 -4.94
N PHE A 234 -18.28 18.93 -5.89
CA PHE A 234 -17.74 19.34 -7.18
C PHE A 234 -17.94 18.24 -8.22
N PRO A 235 -17.87 18.54 -9.53
CA PRO A 235 -17.95 17.52 -10.56
C PRO A 235 -16.82 16.51 -10.36
N GLU A 236 -17.08 15.26 -10.72
CA GLU A 236 -16.11 14.18 -10.59
C GLU A 236 -14.73 14.59 -11.12
N VAL A 237 -13.73 14.54 -10.24
CA VAL A 237 -12.38 14.98 -10.57
C VAL A 237 -11.74 13.97 -11.53
N THR A 238 -11.51 14.40 -12.77
CA THR A 238 -10.98 13.52 -13.83
C THR A 238 -9.49 13.20 -13.70
N ASN A 239 -8.74 13.94 -12.88
CA ASN A 239 -7.35 13.67 -12.51
C ASN A 239 -7.13 14.16 -11.08
N ALA A 240 -6.48 13.37 -10.22
CA ALA A 240 -6.25 13.77 -8.83
C ALA A 240 -5.61 15.17 -8.73
N ILE A 241 -6.12 15.99 -7.80
CA ILE A 241 -5.67 17.35 -7.57
C ILE A 241 -4.92 17.36 -6.24
N GLU A 242 -3.59 17.31 -6.31
CA GLU A 242 -2.74 17.44 -5.14
C GLU A 242 -2.82 18.86 -4.57
N ASN A 243 -3.00 18.98 -3.26
CA ASN A 243 -3.15 20.26 -2.57
C ASN A 243 -4.29 21.10 -3.18
N ALA A 244 -5.43 20.48 -3.48
CA ALA A 244 -6.65 21.20 -3.77
C ALA A 244 -6.95 22.15 -2.60
N ASN A 245 -7.54 23.30 -2.87
CA ASN A 245 -7.91 24.24 -1.82
C ASN A 245 -9.12 25.07 -2.27
N VAL A 246 -9.80 25.69 -1.32
CA VAL A 246 -10.98 26.52 -1.54
C VAL A 246 -10.80 27.90 -0.93
N THR A 247 -11.39 28.93 -1.54
CA THR A 247 -11.38 30.28 -0.98
C THR A 247 -12.63 30.52 -0.17
N VAL A 248 -12.52 30.45 1.16
CA VAL A 248 -13.63 30.79 2.07
C VAL A 248 -13.56 32.27 2.44
N ARG A 249 -14.69 32.98 2.33
CA ARG A 249 -14.86 34.36 2.77
C ARG A 249 -15.97 34.46 3.80
N ASP A 250 -15.68 35.11 4.92
CA ASP A 250 -16.67 35.39 5.96
C ASP A 250 -17.71 36.44 5.52
N ASN A 251 -18.68 36.70 6.39
CA ASN A 251 -19.73 37.71 6.17
C ASN A 251 -19.25 39.17 6.05
N LYS A 252 -17.97 39.44 6.34
CA LYS A 252 -17.32 40.75 6.16
C LYS A 252 -16.42 40.77 4.92
N GLY A 253 -16.32 39.67 4.19
CA GLY A 253 -15.49 39.50 3.00
C GLY A 253 -14.02 39.16 3.30
N ASN A 254 -13.65 38.90 4.55
CA ASN A 254 -12.30 38.46 4.92
C ASN A 254 -12.07 37.02 4.48
N ILE A 255 -10.88 36.72 3.97
CA ILE A 255 -10.51 35.34 3.60
C ILE A 255 -10.21 34.55 4.88
N VAL A 256 -10.87 33.42 5.03
CA VAL A 256 -10.60 32.41 6.06
C VAL A 256 -9.71 31.33 5.43
N PRO A 257 -8.45 31.17 5.87
CA PRO A 257 -7.52 30.24 5.26
C PRO A 257 -7.88 28.78 5.58
N THR A 258 -7.76 27.92 4.56
CA THR A 258 -7.98 26.48 4.63
C THR A 258 -6.71 25.70 4.32
N GLU A 259 -6.57 24.52 4.91
CA GLU A 259 -5.51 23.55 4.64
C GLU A 259 -5.74 22.91 3.26
N PRO A 260 -4.69 22.75 2.44
CA PRO A 260 -4.81 22.04 1.19
C PRO A 260 -5.11 20.55 1.42
N GLU A 261 -6.00 19.97 0.62
CA GLU A 261 -6.40 18.57 0.67
C GLU A 261 -6.05 17.84 -0.63
N LEU A 262 -5.70 16.56 -0.57
CA LEU A 262 -5.60 15.74 -1.79
C LEU A 262 -7.02 15.36 -2.23
N VAL A 263 -7.48 15.93 -3.35
CA VAL A 263 -8.74 15.47 -3.95
C VAL A 263 -8.40 14.39 -4.97
N ALA A 264 -8.76 13.15 -4.66
CA ALA A 264 -8.43 12.02 -5.51
C ALA A 264 -9.26 12.02 -6.79
N GLU A 265 -8.72 11.36 -7.82
CA GLU A 265 -9.46 11.13 -9.07
C GLU A 265 -10.72 10.31 -8.81
N GLY A 266 -11.86 10.79 -9.30
CA GLY A 266 -13.18 10.20 -9.05
C GLY A 266 -13.94 10.80 -7.87
N GLU A 267 -13.31 11.65 -7.04
CA GLU A 267 -14.02 12.30 -5.94
C GLU A 267 -14.96 13.39 -6.46
N THR A 268 -16.11 13.50 -5.77
CA THR A 268 -17.15 14.51 -6.00
C THR A 268 -17.38 15.39 -4.77
N SER A 269 -16.69 15.11 -3.66
CA SER A 269 -16.72 15.94 -2.45
C SER A 269 -15.40 15.87 -1.69
N ALA A 270 -15.08 16.92 -0.94
CA ALA A 270 -13.92 16.98 -0.05
C ALA A 270 -14.16 17.98 1.09
N THR A 271 -13.49 17.73 2.21
CA THR A 271 -13.48 18.61 3.38
C THR A 271 -12.16 19.37 3.44
N PHE A 272 -12.25 20.70 3.48
CA PHE A 272 -11.11 21.59 3.63
C PHE A 272 -11.10 22.16 5.05
N LEU A 273 -10.15 21.71 5.87
CA LEU A 273 -10.02 22.17 7.25
C LEU A 273 -9.57 23.63 7.30
N PHE A 274 -10.04 24.40 8.27
CA PHE A 274 -9.52 25.74 8.52
C PHE A 274 -8.14 25.66 9.17
N THR A 275 -7.19 26.46 8.68
CA THR A 275 -5.84 26.54 9.29
C THR A 275 -5.90 27.03 10.73
N THR A 276 -6.94 27.77 11.10
CA THR A 276 -7.25 28.13 12.48
C THR A 276 -8.72 27.84 12.71
N PRO A 277 -9.06 26.71 13.36
CA PRO A 277 -10.43 26.39 13.71
C PRO A 277 -11.07 27.51 14.54
N PHE A 278 -12.36 27.72 14.33
CA PHE A 278 -13.17 28.59 15.18
C PHE A 278 -13.42 27.91 16.53
N ALA A 279 -13.86 28.69 17.52
CA ALA A 279 -14.35 28.10 18.76
C ALA A 279 -15.56 27.20 18.46
N GLU A 280 -15.72 26.13 19.24
CA GLU A 280 -16.81 25.17 19.07
C GLU A 280 -18.20 25.83 19.19
N ASP A 281 -18.29 26.94 19.93
CA ASP A 281 -19.48 27.78 20.13
C ASP A 281 -19.53 29.03 19.22
N TYR A 282 -18.75 29.06 18.13
CA TYR A 282 -18.75 30.19 17.22
C TYR A 282 -20.08 30.33 16.47
N ASP A 283 -20.72 31.48 16.63
CA ASP A 283 -22.01 31.81 15.99
C ASP A 283 -21.79 32.34 14.56
N PHE A 284 -21.92 31.45 13.59
CA PHE A 284 -21.86 31.82 12.18
C PHE A 284 -23.08 32.67 11.81
N THR A 285 -22.85 33.86 11.25
CA THR A 285 -23.90 34.81 10.87
C THR A 285 -23.65 35.39 9.49
N GLY A 286 -24.70 35.87 8.82
CA GLY A 286 -24.63 36.49 7.50
C GLY A 286 -24.32 35.51 6.36
N VAL A 287 -24.03 36.08 5.19
CA VAL A 287 -23.71 35.32 3.98
C VAL A 287 -22.19 35.10 3.87
N TRP A 288 -21.78 33.85 3.90
CA TRP A 288 -20.41 33.41 3.63
C TRP A 288 -20.26 33.01 2.17
N LYS A 289 -19.04 33.04 1.65
CA LYS A 289 -18.74 32.58 0.28
C LYS A 289 -17.66 31.52 0.27
N VAL A 290 -17.91 30.40 -0.39
CA VAL A 290 -16.91 29.38 -0.66
C VAL A 290 -16.71 29.34 -2.17
N ASN A 291 -15.55 29.83 -2.62
CA ASN A 291 -15.32 30.23 -4.00
C ASN A 291 -16.42 31.20 -4.50
N THR A 292 -17.33 30.70 -5.33
CA THR A 292 -18.46 31.47 -5.90
C THR A 292 -19.82 31.11 -5.28
N ILE A 293 -19.90 30.08 -4.43
CA ILE A 293 -21.13 29.64 -3.77
C ILE A 293 -21.39 30.49 -2.53
N GLU A 294 -22.63 30.94 -2.33
CA GLU A 294 -23.06 31.68 -1.14
C GLU A 294 -23.76 30.75 -0.15
N VAL A 295 -23.34 30.78 1.12
CA VAL A 295 -23.97 30.05 2.24
C VAL A 295 -24.57 31.08 3.19
N ASN A 296 -25.87 30.97 3.49
CA ASN A 296 -26.59 31.98 4.26
C ASN A 296 -26.97 31.46 5.66
N PHE A 297 -26.11 31.71 6.64
CA PHE A 297 -26.35 31.32 8.03
C PHE A 297 -27.51 32.08 8.68
N ASP A 298 -27.90 33.25 8.14
CA ASP A 298 -29.08 33.95 8.66
C ASP A 298 -30.36 33.13 8.38
N ALA A 299 -30.41 32.38 7.27
CA ALA A 299 -31.54 31.51 6.93
C ALA A 299 -31.62 30.29 7.86
N GLU A 300 -30.49 29.66 8.16
CA GLU A 300 -30.42 28.56 9.14
C GLU A 300 -30.82 29.04 10.54
N LYS A 301 -30.33 30.22 10.94
CA LYS A 301 -30.71 30.83 12.21
C LYS A 301 -32.21 31.16 12.25
N GLN A 302 -32.77 31.69 11.16
CA GLN A 302 -34.21 31.94 11.05
C GLN A 302 -35.02 30.66 11.21
N LEU A 303 -34.61 29.56 10.59
CA LEU A 303 -35.22 28.24 10.75
C LEU A 303 -35.13 27.77 12.22
N SER A 304 -33.95 27.89 12.84
CA SER A 304 -33.73 27.55 14.25
C SER A 304 -34.61 28.38 15.21
N ASP A 305 -34.79 29.67 14.93
CA ASP A 305 -35.67 30.56 15.70
C ASP A 305 -37.15 30.12 15.57
N ILE A 306 -37.58 29.67 14.39
CA ILE A 306 -38.92 29.09 14.15
C ILE A 306 -39.08 27.79 14.96
N VAL A 307 -38.16 26.83 14.83
CA VAL A 307 -38.17 25.56 15.58
C VAL A 307 -38.25 25.83 17.09
N SER A 308 -37.40 26.72 17.60
CA SER A 308 -37.38 27.09 19.01
C SER A 308 -38.71 27.70 19.48
N ALA A 309 -39.38 28.47 18.63
CA ALA A 309 -40.68 29.05 18.95
C ALA A 309 -41.80 28.00 18.98
N VAL A 310 -41.77 27.04 18.05
CA VAL A 310 -42.68 25.88 17.99
C VAL A 310 -42.52 25.00 19.23
N GLU A 311 -41.29 24.62 19.58
CA GLU A 311 -40.98 23.80 20.76
C GLU A 311 -41.36 24.51 22.07
N ALA A 312 -41.20 25.84 22.13
CA ALA A 312 -41.62 26.65 23.28
C ALA A 312 -43.14 26.89 23.35
N ASN A 313 -43.92 26.42 22.36
CA ASN A 313 -45.35 26.66 22.23
C ASN A 313 -45.71 28.16 22.34
N ASN A 314 -44.93 29.02 21.67
CA ASN A 314 -45.00 30.47 21.82
C ASN A 314 -45.39 31.16 20.50
N GLU A 315 -46.68 31.39 20.33
CA GLU A 315 -47.30 32.06 19.18
C GLU A 315 -46.68 33.42 18.82
N ILE A 316 -46.35 34.25 19.82
CA ILE A 316 -45.75 35.58 19.59
C ILE A 316 -44.33 35.45 19.04
N LYS A 317 -43.54 34.53 19.59
CA LYS A 317 -42.19 34.25 19.08
C LYS A 317 -42.25 33.61 17.70
N LEU A 318 -43.20 32.72 17.46
CA LEU A 318 -43.37 32.07 16.15
C LEU A 318 -43.70 33.11 15.10
N LYS A 319 -44.68 33.98 15.35
CA LYS A 319 -45.01 35.07 14.43
C LYS A 319 -43.78 35.92 14.10
N ALA A 320 -43.03 36.33 15.13
CA ALA A 320 -41.83 37.14 14.93
C ALA A 320 -40.75 36.41 14.13
N ALA A 321 -40.59 35.10 14.34
CA ALA A 321 -39.62 34.27 13.62
C ALA A 321 -40.05 34.06 12.14
N LEU A 322 -41.33 33.79 11.89
CA LEU A 322 -41.89 33.68 10.53
C LEU A 322 -41.78 35.01 9.77
N ASP A 323 -42.15 36.13 10.41
CA ASP A 323 -42.02 37.47 9.86
C ASP A 323 -40.54 37.80 9.54
N ALA A 324 -39.61 37.42 10.43
CA ALA A 324 -38.18 37.64 10.22
C ALA A 324 -37.60 36.77 9.09
N ALA A 325 -38.13 35.56 8.89
CA ALA A 325 -37.78 34.65 7.81
C ALA A 325 -38.45 35.02 6.47
N GLY A 326 -39.40 35.96 6.46
CA GLY A 326 -40.15 36.34 5.27
C GLY A 326 -41.19 35.30 4.83
N ILE A 327 -41.57 34.39 5.72
CA ILE A 327 -42.61 33.38 5.46
C ILE A 327 -43.98 34.05 5.41
N THR A 328 -44.71 33.81 4.33
CA THR A 328 -46.07 34.34 4.13
C THR A 328 -47.12 33.37 4.65
N TYR A 329 -48.18 33.86 5.25
CA TYR A 329 -49.30 33.06 5.74
C TYR A 329 -50.62 33.80 5.48
N ALA A 330 -51.70 33.07 5.25
CA ALA A 330 -52.96 33.66 4.76
C ALA A 330 -53.67 34.53 5.81
N ASP A 331 -53.56 34.20 7.11
CA ASP A 331 -54.25 34.92 8.17
C ASP A 331 -53.43 34.95 9.48
N GLU A 332 -53.08 36.15 9.94
CA GLU A 332 -52.35 36.33 11.21
C GLU A 332 -53.11 35.85 12.45
N LEU A 333 -54.43 35.68 12.36
CA LEU A 333 -55.26 35.16 13.43
C LEU A 333 -55.14 33.65 13.60
N LYS A 334 -54.57 32.94 12.61
CA LYS A 334 -54.36 31.49 12.62
C LYS A 334 -52.99 31.07 13.17
N ILE A 335 -52.22 31.99 13.79
CA ILE A 335 -50.86 31.68 14.24
C ILE A 335 -50.78 30.54 15.25
N GLY A 336 -51.82 30.35 16.07
CA GLY A 336 -51.95 29.21 16.97
C GLY A 336 -52.12 27.89 16.20
N ASP A 337 -52.88 27.92 15.10
CA ASP A 337 -53.09 26.74 14.28
C ASP A 337 -51.85 26.41 13.43
N TYR A 338 -51.16 27.42 12.85
CA TYR A 338 -49.87 27.22 12.20
C TYR A 338 -48.82 26.65 13.16
N LEU A 339 -48.87 27.06 14.42
CA LEU A 339 -47.99 26.52 15.45
C LEU A 339 -48.25 25.03 15.67
N ASP A 340 -49.51 24.60 15.71
CA ASP A 340 -49.85 23.19 15.85
C ASP A 340 -49.54 22.39 14.57
N ALA A 341 -49.76 22.97 13.39
CA ALA A 341 -49.35 22.39 12.11
C ALA A 341 -47.84 22.16 12.05
N LEU A 342 -47.04 23.17 12.41
CA LEU A 342 -45.57 23.07 12.43
C LEU A 342 -45.03 22.12 13.51
N LYS A 343 -45.80 21.84 14.57
CA LYS A 343 -45.47 20.76 15.51
C LYS A 343 -45.73 19.38 14.91
N ALA A 344 -46.82 19.24 14.15
CA ALA A 344 -47.23 17.98 13.55
C ALA A 344 -46.35 17.61 12.36
N GLU A 345 -46.05 18.59 11.49
CA GLU A 345 -45.33 18.38 10.22
C GLU A 345 -43.84 18.74 10.30
N GLY A 346 -43.36 19.18 11.46
CA GLY A 346 -41.94 19.41 11.74
C GLY A 346 -41.38 20.68 11.09
N ALA A 347 -41.22 21.74 11.88
CA ALA A 347 -40.53 22.97 11.47
C ALA A 347 -39.01 22.82 11.16
N LYS A 348 -38.47 21.60 11.06
CA LYS A 348 -37.03 21.33 11.24
C LYS A 348 -36.22 21.24 9.94
N ASP A 349 -36.87 21.10 8.79
CA ASP A 349 -36.14 20.74 7.56
C ASP A 349 -35.56 21.94 6.83
N SER A 350 -36.40 22.89 6.43
CA SER A 350 -36.00 24.09 5.68
C SER A 350 -37.03 25.19 5.80
N LEU A 351 -36.65 26.45 5.49
CA LEU A 351 -37.62 27.54 5.38
C LEU A 351 -38.68 27.27 4.31
N GLU A 352 -38.33 26.56 3.23
CA GLU A 352 -39.27 26.11 2.20
C GLU A 352 -40.31 25.15 2.79
N THR A 353 -39.89 24.18 3.60
CA THR A 353 -40.77 23.21 4.28
C THR A 353 -41.68 23.91 5.27
N VAL A 354 -41.17 24.91 6.02
CA VAL A 354 -42.02 25.75 6.88
C VAL A 354 -43.08 26.49 6.07
N GLN A 355 -42.72 27.07 4.93
CA GLN A 355 -43.67 27.72 4.03
C GLN A 355 -44.69 26.72 3.48
N GLN A 356 -44.26 25.51 3.13
CA GLN A 356 -45.14 24.43 2.66
C GLN A 356 -46.12 23.99 3.74
N ALA A 357 -45.69 23.71 4.96
CA ALA A 357 -46.56 23.31 6.07
C ALA A 357 -47.62 24.39 6.39
N ILE A 358 -47.23 25.66 6.38
CA ILE A 358 -48.18 26.77 6.53
C ILE A 358 -49.16 26.86 5.36
N THR A 359 -48.67 26.69 4.13
CA THR A 359 -49.50 26.71 2.93
C THR A 359 -50.47 25.53 2.93
N LYS A 360 -50.00 24.35 3.32
CA LYS A 360 -50.77 23.13 3.48
C LYS A 360 -51.82 23.29 4.57
N PHE A 361 -51.49 23.86 5.72
CA PHE A 361 -52.50 24.19 6.74
C PHE A 361 -53.56 25.15 6.19
N ASP A 362 -53.15 26.19 5.44
CA ASP A 362 -54.09 27.10 4.80
C ASP A 362 -54.93 26.40 3.72
N GLN A 363 -54.38 25.39 3.03
CA GLN A 363 -55.07 24.50 2.08
C GLN A 363 -55.94 23.43 2.75
N ASP A 364 -55.64 23.00 3.97
CA ASP A 364 -56.44 22.04 4.73
C ASP A 364 -57.58 22.75 5.48
N ALA A 365 -57.39 24.04 5.79
CA ALA A 365 -58.42 24.96 6.24
C ALA A 365 -59.38 25.39 5.11
N VAL A 366 -59.15 24.90 3.88
CA VAL A 366 -60.06 25.06 2.74
C VAL A 366 -61.38 24.42 3.13
N THR A 367 -62.41 25.25 3.10
CA THR A 367 -63.75 24.81 3.46
C THR A 367 -64.22 23.71 2.51
N ASP A 368 -65.11 22.81 2.95
CA ASP A 368 -65.72 21.80 2.07
C ASP A 368 -66.25 22.42 0.76
N ALA A 369 -66.73 23.67 0.81
CA ALA A 369 -67.19 24.42 -0.35
C ALA A 369 -66.10 24.78 -1.36
N GLU A 370 -64.87 25.02 -0.91
CA GLU A 370 -63.73 25.30 -1.77
C GLU A 370 -63.12 24.00 -2.32
N LYS A 371 -63.10 22.92 -1.53
CA LYS A 371 -62.76 21.56 -2.03
C LYS A 371 -63.73 21.12 -3.13
N ASP A 372 -65.04 21.28 -2.91
CA ASP A 372 -66.08 21.04 -3.91
C ASP A 372 -65.88 21.89 -5.17
N ALA A 373 -65.47 23.15 -5.01
CA ALA A 373 -65.19 24.04 -6.13
C ALA A 373 -63.95 23.60 -6.93
N ALA A 374 -62.90 23.10 -6.26
CA ALA A 374 -61.70 22.55 -6.89
C ALA A 374 -62.03 21.25 -7.67
N VAL A 375 -62.74 20.31 -7.05
CA VAL A 375 -63.25 19.08 -7.70
C VAL A 375 -64.10 19.45 -8.92
N LYS A 376 -65.00 20.43 -8.76
CA LYS A 376 -65.82 20.92 -9.85
C LYS A 376 -64.99 21.53 -10.99
N ALA A 377 -63.95 22.30 -10.68
CA ALA A 377 -63.08 22.91 -11.69
C ALA A 377 -62.36 21.84 -12.52
N VAL A 378 -61.93 20.74 -11.89
CA VAL A 378 -61.30 19.60 -12.56
C VAL A 378 -62.31 18.83 -13.42
N THR A 379 -63.49 18.52 -12.90
CA THR A 379 -64.53 17.76 -13.62
C THR A 379 -65.19 18.54 -14.75
N ASP A 380 -65.32 19.87 -14.63
CA ASP A 380 -65.84 20.74 -15.69
C ASP A 380 -64.82 21.03 -16.80
N ALA A 381 -63.54 20.67 -16.61
CA ALA A 381 -62.51 20.92 -17.59
C ALA A 381 -62.74 20.11 -18.87
N THR A 382 -63.00 20.82 -19.98
CA THR A 382 -63.26 20.19 -21.30
C THR A 382 -62.03 20.12 -22.20
N THR A 383 -60.91 20.67 -21.74
CA THR A 383 -59.64 20.74 -22.47
C THR A 383 -58.48 20.56 -21.52
N GLN A 384 -57.34 20.04 -22.00
CA GLN A 384 -56.13 19.87 -21.19
C GLN A 384 -55.61 21.18 -20.60
N ALA A 385 -55.77 22.31 -21.30
CA ALA A 385 -55.37 23.62 -20.76
C ALA A 385 -56.25 24.05 -19.58
N GLN A 386 -57.56 23.75 -19.62
CA GLN A 386 -58.47 23.99 -18.49
C GLN A 386 -58.16 23.05 -17.33
N LEU A 387 -57.91 21.77 -17.63
CA LEU A 387 -57.56 20.77 -16.62
C LEU A 387 -56.25 21.13 -15.93
N LEU A 388 -55.21 21.46 -16.70
CA LEU A 388 -53.91 21.86 -16.15
C LEU A 388 -54.05 23.06 -15.23
N LYS A 389 -54.80 24.08 -15.66
CA LYS A 389 -55.06 25.25 -14.81
C LYS A 389 -55.81 24.88 -13.53
N ALA A 390 -56.86 24.06 -13.64
CA ALA A 390 -57.62 23.61 -12.47
C ALA A 390 -56.73 22.82 -11.50
N LEU A 391 -55.87 21.94 -12.01
CA LEU A 391 -54.91 21.19 -11.21
C LEU A 391 -53.89 22.11 -10.54
N GLN A 392 -53.21 22.98 -11.30
CA GLN A 392 -52.19 23.89 -10.75
C GLN A 392 -52.73 24.93 -9.76
N ASP A 393 -54.00 25.32 -9.90
CA ASP A 393 -54.62 26.30 -9.01
C ASP A 393 -55.02 25.68 -7.65
N ASN A 394 -55.19 24.35 -7.56
CA ASN A 394 -55.81 23.71 -6.39
C ASN A 394 -55.07 22.48 -5.83
N PHE A 395 -54.07 21.94 -6.55
CA PHE A 395 -53.39 20.69 -6.19
C PHE A 395 -51.88 20.85 -6.29
N GLU A 396 -51.16 20.10 -5.46
CA GLU A 396 -49.71 20.19 -5.35
C GLU A 396 -48.97 19.31 -6.38
N LEU A 397 -47.72 19.67 -6.68
CA LEU A 397 -46.79 18.89 -7.51
C LEU A 397 -47.28 18.56 -8.93
N VAL A 398 -48.10 19.44 -9.51
CA VAL A 398 -48.65 19.27 -10.88
C VAL A 398 -47.60 19.62 -11.94
N ASN A 399 -47.18 18.62 -12.72
CA ASN A 399 -46.29 18.81 -13.87
C ASN A 399 -47.09 19.01 -15.16
N ALA A 400 -46.93 20.18 -15.79
CA ALA A 400 -47.63 20.51 -17.03
C ALA A 400 -47.40 19.51 -18.18
N ASP A 401 -46.22 18.89 -18.24
CA ASP A 401 -45.87 17.95 -19.31
C ASP A 401 -46.59 16.60 -19.18
N TRP A 402 -47.16 16.30 -18.01
CA TRP A 402 -47.82 15.01 -17.70
C TRP A 402 -49.36 15.11 -17.75
N ILE A 403 -49.90 16.20 -18.30
CA ILE A 403 -51.34 16.48 -18.31
C ILE A 403 -52.19 15.37 -18.95
N VAL A 404 -51.67 14.68 -19.96
CA VAL A 404 -52.36 13.55 -20.63
C VAL A 404 -52.53 12.37 -19.68
N ASP A 405 -51.52 12.10 -18.84
CA ASP A 405 -51.54 11.00 -17.89
C ASP A 405 -52.44 11.32 -16.70
N TYR A 406 -52.43 12.58 -16.22
CA TYR A 406 -53.39 13.04 -15.21
C TYR A 406 -54.84 12.92 -15.72
N GLU A 407 -55.12 13.39 -16.93
CA GLU A 407 -56.43 13.26 -17.57
C GLU A 407 -56.86 11.78 -17.66
N THR A 408 -55.94 10.88 -18.00
CA THR A 408 -56.22 9.45 -18.09
C THR A 408 -56.52 8.85 -16.71
N SER A 409 -55.73 9.21 -15.70
CA SER A 409 -55.92 8.72 -14.32
C SER A 409 -57.26 9.18 -13.73
N LEU A 410 -57.65 10.43 -13.99
CA LEU A 410 -58.89 11.03 -13.47
C LEU A 410 -60.14 10.50 -14.20
N ASN A 411 -60.05 10.24 -15.51
CA ASN A 411 -61.18 9.71 -16.28
C ASN A 411 -61.43 8.20 -16.04
N GLY A 412 -60.48 7.50 -15.42
CA GLY A 412 -60.61 6.07 -15.09
C GLY A 412 -61.43 5.78 -13.84
N ALA A 413 -61.76 6.80 -13.03
CA ALA A 413 -62.53 6.63 -11.82
C ALA A 413 -64.02 6.39 -12.14
N GLU A 414 -64.58 5.25 -11.69
CA GLU A 414 -66.00 4.92 -11.90
C GLU A 414 -66.95 5.63 -10.89
N THR A 415 -66.41 6.40 -9.95
CA THR A 415 -67.14 7.09 -8.87
C THR A 415 -66.99 8.61 -8.94
N GLU A 416 -67.85 9.32 -8.20
CA GLU A 416 -67.71 10.76 -7.96
C GLU A 416 -66.34 11.01 -7.32
N LEU A 417 -65.50 11.83 -7.97
CA LEU A 417 -64.14 12.13 -7.50
C LEU A 417 -64.22 13.04 -6.27
N GLU A 418 -63.55 12.66 -5.19
CA GLU A 418 -63.31 13.55 -4.05
C GLU A 418 -62.01 14.35 -4.26
N PHE A 419 -61.79 15.37 -3.45
CA PHE A 419 -60.59 16.22 -3.56
C PHE A 419 -59.31 15.39 -3.35
N GLU A 420 -59.33 14.55 -2.32
CA GLU A 420 -58.24 13.65 -1.97
C GLU A 420 -57.98 12.61 -3.09
N ASP A 421 -59.01 12.14 -3.79
CA ASP A 421 -58.85 11.24 -4.94
C ASP A 421 -58.08 11.89 -6.08
N ILE A 422 -58.34 13.18 -6.34
CA ILE A 422 -57.65 13.94 -7.39
C ILE A 422 -56.18 14.15 -7.01
N GLN A 423 -55.90 14.54 -5.76
CA GLN A 423 -54.52 14.72 -5.29
C GLN A 423 -53.73 13.41 -5.33
N ASN A 424 -54.35 12.31 -4.90
CA ASN A 424 -53.75 10.97 -4.98
C ASN A 424 -53.49 10.55 -6.43
N ALA A 425 -54.42 10.83 -7.36
CA ALA A 425 -54.21 10.58 -8.78
C ALA A 425 -53.01 11.35 -9.35
N VAL A 426 -52.80 12.61 -8.92
CA VAL A 426 -51.61 13.39 -9.31
C VAL A 426 -50.33 12.74 -8.77
N TYR A 427 -50.28 12.36 -7.49
CA TYR A 427 -49.12 11.70 -6.91
C TYR A 427 -48.82 10.34 -7.56
N SER A 428 -49.84 9.52 -7.81
CA SER A 428 -49.67 8.23 -8.49
C SER A 428 -49.07 8.39 -9.90
N VAL A 429 -49.52 9.38 -10.67
CA VAL A 429 -48.93 9.67 -11.98
C VAL A 429 -47.49 10.15 -11.85
N ASN A 430 -47.19 11.03 -10.90
CA ASN A 430 -45.82 11.49 -10.67
C ASN A 430 -44.87 10.32 -10.36
N ILE A 431 -45.27 9.43 -9.45
CA ILE A 431 -44.50 8.23 -9.09
C ILE A 431 -44.31 7.33 -10.31
N ALA A 432 -45.37 7.09 -11.10
CA ALA A 432 -45.29 6.28 -12.30
C ALA A 432 -44.37 6.87 -13.39
N LYS A 433 -44.17 8.20 -13.40
CA LYS A 433 -43.25 8.88 -14.32
C LYS A 433 -41.80 8.92 -13.82
N VAL A 434 -41.61 9.07 -12.52
CA VAL A 434 -40.27 9.13 -11.91
C VAL A 434 -39.68 7.73 -11.70
N GLY A 435 -40.51 6.74 -11.38
CA GLY A 435 -40.09 5.35 -11.11
C GLY A 435 -39.15 4.76 -12.18
N PRO A 436 -39.48 4.83 -13.48
CA PRO A 436 -38.59 4.33 -14.54
C PRO A 436 -37.20 4.97 -14.59
N GLU A 437 -37.06 6.24 -14.17
CA GLU A 437 -35.76 6.93 -14.13
C GLU A 437 -34.95 6.49 -12.90
N VAL A 438 -35.62 6.24 -11.77
CA VAL A 438 -35.00 5.63 -10.58
C VAL A 438 -34.54 4.20 -10.89
N ASP A 439 -35.39 3.39 -11.53
CA ASP A 439 -35.05 2.03 -11.97
C ASP A 439 -33.88 2.02 -12.96
N ALA A 440 -33.81 3.00 -13.86
CA ALA A 440 -32.72 3.14 -14.81
C ALA A 440 -31.38 3.55 -14.16
N ALA A 441 -31.44 4.27 -13.03
CA ALA A 441 -30.29 4.65 -12.24
C ALA A 441 -29.80 3.52 -11.32
N ASN A 442 -30.73 2.76 -10.72
CA ASN A 442 -30.45 1.63 -9.85
C ASN A 442 -29.57 0.60 -10.55
N MET A 443 -28.51 0.15 -9.88
CA MET A 443 -27.54 -0.82 -10.37
C MET A 443 -26.88 -0.45 -11.70
N SER A 444 -26.88 0.82 -12.10
CA SER A 444 -26.37 1.24 -13.41
C SER A 444 -24.89 1.62 -13.41
N LEU A 445 -24.38 2.04 -12.25
CA LEU A 445 -23.08 2.72 -12.10
C LEU A 445 -22.90 3.92 -13.04
N ASP A 446 -23.99 4.63 -13.36
CA ASP A 446 -24.00 5.81 -14.23
C ASP A 446 -24.43 7.06 -13.44
N SER A 447 -23.45 7.90 -13.10
CA SER A 447 -23.66 9.11 -12.30
C SER A 447 -24.67 10.09 -12.91
N ASN A 448 -24.79 10.14 -14.24
CA ASN A 448 -25.76 11.05 -14.89
C ASN A 448 -27.20 10.58 -14.67
N LYS A 449 -27.42 9.26 -14.67
CA LYS A 449 -28.75 8.70 -14.40
C LYS A 449 -29.14 8.90 -12.95
N VAL A 450 -28.22 8.68 -12.01
CA VAL A 450 -28.44 8.93 -10.58
C VAL A 450 -28.78 10.41 -10.35
N ALA A 451 -28.03 11.35 -10.92
CA ALA A 451 -28.30 12.77 -10.80
C ALA A 451 -29.66 13.18 -11.40
N THR A 452 -30.02 12.61 -12.55
CA THR A 452 -31.32 12.85 -13.20
C THR A 452 -32.47 12.33 -12.32
N ALA A 453 -32.35 11.10 -11.80
CA ALA A 453 -33.33 10.51 -10.90
C ALA A 453 -33.49 11.34 -9.61
N LYS A 454 -32.38 11.75 -8.97
CA LYS A 454 -32.41 12.62 -7.77
C LYS A 454 -33.13 13.93 -8.03
N THR A 455 -32.90 14.55 -9.19
CA THR A 455 -33.57 15.80 -9.57
C THR A 455 -35.08 15.61 -9.69
N LEU A 456 -35.52 14.53 -10.34
CA LEU A 456 -36.94 14.22 -10.53
C LEU A 456 -37.64 13.85 -9.21
N VAL A 457 -36.99 13.04 -8.38
CA VAL A 457 -37.49 12.64 -7.05
C VAL A 457 -37.67 13.88 -6.16
N ASN A 458 -36.65 14.74 -6.09
CA ASN A 458 -36.72 15.97 -5.31
C ASN A 458 -37.86 16.89 -5.74
N LYS A 459 -38.14 16.95 -7.04
CA LYS A 459 -39.11 17.87 -7.61
C LYS A 459 -40.55 17.38 -7.58
N TRP A 460 -40.80 16.08 -7.78
CA TRP A 460 -42.14 15.58 -8.10
C TRP A 460 -42.69 14.50 -7.17
N ILE A 461 -41.86 13.92 -6.31
CA ILE A 461 -42.30 12.97 -5.29
C ILE A 461 -42.59 13.74 -4.00
N PRO A 462 -43.79 13.58 -3.41
CA PRO A 462 -44.14 14.27 -2.17
C PRO A 462 -43.25 13.81 -1.01
N ALA A 463 -42.94 14.73 -0.10
CA ALA A 463 -42.23 14.43 1.13
C ALA A 463 -43.26 14.18 2.23
N PHE A 464 -43.40 12.92 2.63
CA PHE A 464 -44.22 12.52 3.76
C PHE A 464 -43.36 11.79 4.79
N ALA A 465 -43.61 12.05 6.07
CA ALA A 465 -42.96 11.33 7.15
C ALA A 465 -43.31 9.83 7.09
N MET A 466 -42.39 8.97 7.55
CA MET A 466 -42.62 7.53 7.61
C MET A 466 -43.79 7.13 8.52
N ASP A 467 -44.10 7.93 9.53
CA ASP A 467 -45.09 7.68 10.56
C ASP A 467 -46.40 8.47 10.37
N ASP A 468 -46.60 9.12 9.21
CA ASP A 468 -47.84 9.85 8.94
C ASP A 468 -49.01 8.90 8.64
N GLU A 469 -49.92 8.79 9.61
CA GLU A 469 -51.11 7.93 9.52
C GLU A 469 -52.16 8.42 8.51
N ASN A 470 -52.06 9.66 8.02
CA ASN A 470 -53.06 10.27 7.13
C ASN A 470 -52.71 10.12 5.65
N VAL A 471 -51.53 9.61 5.32
CA VAL A 471 -51.14 9.30 3.94
C VAL A 471 -51.27 7.81 3.63
N PRO A 472 -51.51 7.47 2.36
CA PRO A 472 -51.37 6.09 1.90
C PRO A 472 -50.01 5.52 2.33
N VAL A 473 -50.01 4.31 2.90
CA VAL A 473 -48.80 3.63 3.41
C VAL A 473 -47.70 3.52 2.35
N GLU A 474 -48.08 3.45 1.07
CA GLU A 474 -47.18 3.42 -0.08
C GLU A 474 -46.45 4.75 -0.37
N LEU A 475 -46.88 5.87 0.23
CA LEU A 475 -46.29 7.19 0.06
C LEU A 475 -45.46 7.63 1.27
N ALA A 476 -45.75 7.11 2.47
CA ALA A 476 -45.06 7.45 3.71
C ALA A 476 -43.56 7.11 3.60
N GLY A 477 -42.69 8.12 3.75
CA GLY A 477 -41.24 8.00 3.63
C GLY A 477 -40.68 7.66 2.23
N LEU A 478 -41.52 7.56 1.20
CA LEU A 478 -41.10 7.09 -0.14
C LEU A 478 -39.97 7.94 -0.74
N LYS A 479 -40.08 9.26 -0.67
CA LYS A 479 -39.08 10.19 -1.21
C LYS A 479 -37.71 9.97 -0.57
N GLU A 480 -37.69 9.89 0.77
CA GLU A 480 -36.47 9.72 1.56
C GLU A 480 -35.81 8.37 1.25
N GLN A 481 -36.59 7.29 1.23
CA GLN A 481 -36.10 5.95 0.87
C GLN A 481 -35.46 5.92 -0.53
N VAL A 482 -36.10 6.56 -1.53
CA VAL A 482 -35.57 6.61 -2.89
C VAL A 482 -34.29 7.44 -2.97
N LEU A 483 -34.19 8.56 -2.25
CA LEU A 483 -32.98 9.38 -2.21
C LEU A 483 -31.82 8.68 -1.50
N ASP A 484 -32.10 7.91 -0.46
CA ASP A 484 -31.11 7.09 0.23
C ASP A 484 -30.59 5.94 -0.66
N LEU A 485 -31.50 5.27 -1.39
CA LEU A 485 -31.12 4.27 -2.40
C LEU A 485 -30.21 4.87 -3.48
N LEU A 486 -30.55 6.05 -4.01
CA LEU A 486 -29.73 6.74 -4.99
C LEU A 486 -28.38 7.21 -4.41
N SER A 487 -28.29 7.45 -3.11
CA SER A 487 -27.02 7.78 -2.44
C SER A 487 -26.13 6.54 -2.26
N LEU A 488 -26.73 5.36 -2.10
CA LEU A 488 -26.00 4.09 -2.13
C LEU A 488 -25.40 3.82 -3.52
N GLU A 489 -26.13 4.14 -4.59
CA GLU A 489 -25.61 4.07 -5.96
C GLU A 489 -24.39 5.00 -6.17
N ASP A 490 -24.41 6.22 -5.63
CA ASP A 490 -23.25 7.12 -5.68
C ASP A 490 -22.03 6.52 -4.96
N ALA A 491 -22.23 5.87 -3.81
CA ALA A 491 -21.15 5.20 -3.08
C ALA A 491 -20.55 4.02 -3.89
N LEU A 492 -21.38 3.23 -4.57
CA LEU A 492 -20.93 2.16 -5.46
C LEU A 492 -20.19 2.69 -6.70
N ILE A 493 -20.66 3.82 -7.27
CA ILE A 493 -19.95 4.52 -8.36
C ILE A 493 -18.57 4.96 -7.89
N ALA A 494 -18.45 5.53 -6.69
CA ALA A 494 -17.15 5.93 -6.13
C ALA A 494 -16.19 4.73 -5.98
N VAL A 495 -16.69 3.57 -5.55
CA VAL A 495 -15.89 2.33 -5.49
C VAL A 495 -15.44 1.88 -6.89
N ASN A 496 -16.34 1.92 -7.88
CA ASN A 496 -16.03 1.55 -9.27
C ASN A 496 -15.02 2.52 -9.92
N ASN A 497 -15.10 3.81 -9.62
CA ASN A 497 -14.27 4.85 -10.24
C ASN A 497 -12.94 5.08 -9.51
N ALA A 498 -12.72 4.43 -8.36
CA ALA A 498 -11.49 4.57 -7.59
C ALA A 498 -10.24 4.10 -8.37
N LYS A 499 -9.32 5.04 -8.66
CA LYS A 499 -8.11 4.76 -9.45
C LYS A 499 -6.86 4.52 -8.61
N THR A 500 -6.87 4.91 -7.33
CA THR A 500 -5.76 4.69 -6.39
C THR A 500 -6.17 3.76 -5.25
N ASN A 501 -5.21 3.22 -4.50
CA ASN A 501 -5.52 2.40 -3.32
C ASN A 501 -6.18 3.24 -2.22
N SER A 502 -5.73 4.49 -2.04
CA SER A 502 -6.28 5.42 -1.05
C SER A 502 -7.74 5.75 -1.36
N SER A 503 -8.02 6.15 -2.61
CA SER A 503 -9.39 6.47 -3.04
C SER A 503 -10.31 5.24 -2.93
N LEU A 504 -9.81 4.03 -3.23
CA LEU A 504 -10.60 2.81 -3.06
C LEU A 504 -10.92 2.56 -1.58
N LYS A 505 -9.93 2.66 -0.68
CA LYS A 505 -10.17 2.46 0.76
C LYS A 505 -11.20 3.46 1.29
N THR A 506 -11.06 4.74 0.96
CA THR A 506 -12.03 5.79 1.34
C THR A 506 -13.43 5.47 0.81
N ALA A 507 -13.55 5.06 -0.46
CA ALA A 507 -14.84 4.71 -1.05
C ALA A 507 -15.49 3.49 -0.36
N LEU A 508 -14.71 2.44 -0.05
CA LEU A 508 -15.21 1.25 0.65
C LEU A 508 -15.67 1.58 2.08
N VAL A 509 -14.96 2.46 2.80
CA VAL A 509 -15.38 2.92 4.14
C VAL A 509 -16.67 3.74 4.07
N LYS A 510 -16.79 4.64 3.08
CA LYS A 510 -18.03 5.42 2.87
C LYS A 510 -19.22 4.51 2.53
N LEU A 511 -19.00 3.48 1.72
CA LEU A 511 -20.03 2.49 1.37
C LEU A 511 -20.54 1.74 2.62
N ASP A 512 -19.63 1.22 3.45
CA ASP A 512 -19.94 0.51 4.70
C ASP A 512 -20.69 1.40 5.70
N ASN A 513 -20.20 2.61 5.95
CA ASN A 513 -20.85 3.55 6.87
C ASN A 513 -22.27 3.91 6.42
N LEU A 514 -22.46 4.13 5.12
CA LEU A 514 -23.77 4.45 4.56
C LEU A 514 -24.72 3.26 4.70
N GLU A 515 -24.29 2.06 4.33
CA GLU A 515 -25.09 0.84 4.49
C GLU A 515 -25.53 0.63 5.94
N ASN A 516 -24.61 0.70 6.89
CA ASN A 516 -24.90 0.55 8.32
C ASN A 516 -25.90 1.60 8.82
N THR A 517 -25.77 2.84 8.34
CA THR A 517 -26.71 3.93 8.66
C THR A 517 -28.12 3.62 8.13
N LEU A 518 -28.22 3.16 6.88
CA LEU A 518 -29.51 2.85 6.25
C LEU A 518 -30.17 1.60 6.85
N LEU A 519 -29.38 0.57 7.20
CA LEU A 519 -29.87 -0.63 7.89
C LEU A 519 -30.50 -0.28 9.24
N GLU A 520 -29.84 0.59 10.02
CA GLU A 520 -30.38 1.05 11.31
C GLU A 520 -31.61 1.95 11.13
N LYS A 521 -31.57 2.87 10.15
CA LYS A 521 -32.68 3.78 9.83
C LYS A 521 -33.95 3.02 9.42
N TYR A 522 -33.81 1.95 8.64
CA TYR A 522 -34.92 1.21 8.06
C TYR A 522 -35.20 -0.16 8.70
N LYS A 523 -34.59 -0.44 9.86
CA LYS A 523 -34.75 -1.73 10.55
C LYS A 523 -36.19 -2.10 10.92
N ASP A 524 -37.09 -1.12 11.04
CA ASP A 524 -38.50 -1.33 11.43
C ASP A 524 -39.46 -1.25 10.23
N VAL A 525 -38.96 -0.98 9.02
CA VAL A 525 -39.77 -0.92 7.80
C VAL A 525 -40.03 -2.32 7.26
N GLU A 526 -41.30 -2.67 7.06
CA GLU A 526 -41.68 -3.97 6.49
C GLU A 526 -41.18 -4.10 5.04
N GLY A 527 -40.46 -5.19 4.74
CA GLY A 527 -39.91 -5.46 3.41
C GLY A 527 -38.48 -4.96 3.15
N PHE A 528 -37.86 -4.24 4.11
CA PHE A 528 -36.44 -3.89 4.03
C PHE A 528 -35.59 -5.08 4.48
N GLU A 529 -34.69 -5.58 3.61
CA GLU A 529 -33.73 -6.63 3.97
C GLU A 529 -32.73 -6.07 4.99
N LYS A 530 -32.50 -6.81 6.09
CA LYS A 530 -31.71 -6.36 7.25
C LYS A 530 -30.30 -6.94 7.28
N ASP A 531 -29.90 -7.57 6.18
CA ASP A 531 -28.61 -8.24 6.09
C ASP A 531 -27.57 -7.22 5.62
N ASP A 532 -26.48 -7.12 6.38
CA ASP A 532 -25.29 -6.38 5.99
C ASP A 532 -24.61 -7.09 4.81
N GLU A 533 -24.65 -6.47 3.63
CA GLU A 533 -24.15 -7.07 2.38
C GLU A 533 -22.66 -6.77 2.13
N PHE A 534 -22.06 -5.81 2.84
CA PHE A 534 -20.66 -5.43 2.71
C PHE A 534 -20.00 -5.18 4.06
N ASN A 535 -18.88 -5.85 4.33
CA ASN A 535 -18.16 -5.73 5.59
C ASN A 535 -16.73 -5.20 5.39
N ILE A 536 -16.48 -3.97 5.84
CA ILE A 536 -15.17 -3.31 5.76
C ILE A 536 -14.05 -4.05 6.49
N GLU A 537 -14.34 -4.86 7.51
CA GLU A 537 -13.34 -5.65 8.25
C GLU A 537 -12.68 -6.73 7.38
N THR A 538 -13.35 -7.15 6.31
CA THR A 538 -12.80 -8.11 5.35
C THR A 538 -11.76 -7.46 4.41
N VAL A 539 -11.64 -6.13 4.41
CA VAL A 539 -10.73 -5.40 3.51
C VAL A 539 -9.32 -5.34 4.09
N ILE A 540 -8.39 -6.05 3.45
CA ILE A 540 -6.97 -6.09 3.83
C ILE A 540 -6.20 -5.05 3.01
N ASP A 541 -5.58 -4.07 3.67
CA ASP A 541 -4.91 -2.95 3.01
C ASP A 541 -3.80 -3.38 2.03
N ALA A 542 -3.09 -4.47 2.35
CA ALA A 542 -2.06 -5.05 1.47
C ALA A 542 -2.61 -5.53 0.12
N ASN A 543 -3.92 -5.80 0.03
CA ASN A 543 -4.60 -6.33 -1.15
C ASN A 543 -5.36 -5.25 -1.95
N LEU A 544 -5.33 -3.97 -1.54
CA LEU A 544 -6.12 -2.89 -2.19
C LEU A 544 -5.86 -2.77 -3.70
N THR A 545 -4.63 -2.98 -4.15
CA THR A 545 -4.31 -2.98 -5.60
C THR A 545 -5.01 -4.12 -6.33
N ASP A 546 -5.11 -5.30 -5.72
CA ASP A 546 -5.77 -6.46 -6.32
C ASP A 546 -7.28 -6.30 -6.30
N TYR A 547 -7.87 -5.77 -5.23
CA TYR A 547 -9.30 -5.42 -5.18
C TYR A 547 -9.65 -4.43 -6.29
N ARG A 548 -8.85 -3.36 -6.45
CA ARG A 548 -9.07 -2.37 -7.51
C ARG A 548 -9.05 -3.00 -8.89
N ASN A 549 -8.08 -3.89 -9.16
CA ASN A 549 -8.00 -4.59 -10.43
C ASN A 549 -9.21 -5.51 -10.64
N ALA A 550 -9.62 -6.26 -9.61
CA ALA A 550 -10.80 -7.14 -9.67
C ALA A 550 -12.09 -6.35 -9.95
N ILE A 551 -12.30 -5.20 -9.30
CA ILE A 551 -13.45 -4.31 -9.51
C ILE A 551 -13.41 -3.70 -10.91
N LYS A 552 -12.24 -3.24 -11.35
CA LYS A 552 -12.06 -2.67 -12.69
C LYS A 552 -12.39 -3.67 -13.79
N ASP A 553 -11.93 -4.90 -13.63
CA ASP A 553 -12.07 -5.97 -14.63
C ASP A 553 -13.45 -6.65 -14.60
N ALA A 554 -14.20 -6.52 -13.50
CA ALA A 554 -15.55 -7.05 -13.39
C ALA A 554 -16.56 -6.33 -14.31
N GLU A 555 -17.46 -7.11 -14.91
CA GLU A 555 -18.61 -6.57 -15.65
C GLU A 555 -19.55 -5.81 -14.70
N VAL A 556 -20.27 -4.81 -15.21
CA VAL A 556 -21.16 -3.94 -14.38
C VAL A 556 -22.10 -4.76 -13.49
N GLY A 557 -22.75 -5.80 -14.01
CA GLY A 557 -23.63 -6.70 -13.24
C GLY A 557 -22.94 -7.62 -12.22
N LYS A 558 -21.64 -7.44 -11.99
CA LYS A 558 -20.81 -8.15 -11.00
C LYS A 558 -20.08 -7.18 -10.06
N LYS A 559 -20.49 -5.92 -10.04
CA LYS A 559 -19.92 -4.87 -9.18
C LYS A 559 -20.88 -3.71 -8.89
N ASN A 560 -22.12 -3.81 -9.34
CA ASN A 560 -23.15 -2.77 -9.17
C ASN A 560 -24.02 -3.01 -7.94
N GLN A 561 -23.62 -3.94 -7.07
CA GLN A 561 -24.27 -4.19 -5.78
C GLN A 561 -23.20 -4.36 -4.70
N ARG A 562 -23.56 -4.07 -3.45
CA ARG A 562 -22.68 -4.23 -2.28
C ARG A 562 -22.17 -5.66 -2.13
N LYS A 563 -23.07 -6.65 -2.18
CA LYS A 563 -22.71 -8.08 -2.14
C LYS A 563 -21.77 -8.50 -3.27
N ASP A 564 -21.85 -7.84 -4.42
CA ASP A 564 -20.96 -8.14 -5.55
C ASP A 564 -19.55 -7.61 -5.27
N ILE A 565 -19.44 -6.39 -4.73
CA ILE A 565 -18.16 -5.84 -4.26
C ILE A 565 -17.58 -6.73 -3.15
N GLN A 566 -18.39 -7.14 -2.17
CA GLN A 566 -17.98 -8.07 -1.12
C GLN A 566 -17.49 -9.40 -1.72
N THR A 567 -18.20 -9.94 -2.72
CA THR A 567 -17.80 -11.17 -3.42
C THR A 567 -16.44 -11.01 -4.11
N LEU A 568 -16.17 -9.87 -4.74
CA LEU A 568 -14.87 -9.58 -5.37
C LEU A 568 -13.75 -9.50 -4.33
N ILE A 569 -13.99 -8.85 -3.20
CA ILE A 569 -13.01 -8.74 -2.10
C ILE A 569 -12.73 -10.11 -1.49
N THR A 570 -13.77 -10.88 -1.16
CA THR A 570 -13.65 -12.25 -0.67
C THR A 570 -12.87 -13.12 -1.67
N THR A 571 -13.17 -13.03 -2.96
CA THR A 571 -12.45 -13.78 -4.01
C THR A 571 -10.96 -13.44 -4.04
N VAL A 572 -10.60 -12.16 -3.88
CA VAL A 572 -9.19 -11.73 -3.83
C VAL A 572 -8.53 -12.22 -2.54
N ASN A 573 -9.20 -12.17 -1.39
CA ASN A 573 -8.66 -12.67 -0.13
C ASN A 573 -8.42 -14.17 -0.15
N GLU A 574 -9.37 -14.92 -0.70
CA GLU A 574 -9.29 -16.37 -0.87
C GLU A 574 -8.30 -16.81 -1.94
N SER A 575 -7.79 -15.88 -2.76
CA SER A 575 -6.77 -16.17 -3.76
C SER A 575 -5.43 -16.51 -3.12
N PHE A 576 -4.60 -17.26 -3.84
CA PHE A 576 -3.26 -17.62 -3.38
C PHE A 576 -2.42 -16.36 -3.08
N GLY A 577 -1.91 -16.26 -1.86
CA GLY A 577 -1.05 -15.16 -1.43
C GLY A 577 0.43 -15.53 -1.43
N SER A 578 0.81 -16.51 -0.60
CA SER A 578 2.22 -16.82 -0.38
C SER A 578 2.46 -18.30 -0.03
N LEU A 579 3.75 -18.69 0.00
CA LEU A 579 4.18 -19.99 0.52
C LEU A 579 4.95 -19.75 1.81
N LYS A 580 4.55 -20.44 2.88
CA LYS A 580 5.31 -20.54 4.11
C LYS A 580 6.02 -21.89 4.12
N ALA A 581 7.32 -21.91 4.36
CA ALA A 581 8.06 -23.17 4.42
C ALA A 581 8.99 -23.23 5.61
N GLU A 582 9.01 -24.40 6.25
CA GLU A 582 9.82 -24.68 7.42
C GLU A 582 10.54 -26.02 7.24
N ALA A 583 11.77 -26.11 7.74
CA ALA A 583 12.50 -27.36 7.80
C ALA A 583 12.19 -28.06 9.12
N VAL A 584 11.69 -29.29 9.05
CA VAL A 584 11.48 -30.17 10.19
C VAL A 584 12.81 -30.86 10.52
N GLU A 585 13.08 -31.00 11.83
CA GLU A 585 14.32 -31.43 12.46
C GLU A 585 15.09 -32.53 11.68
N VAL A 586 16.39 -32.28 11.43
CA VAL A 586 17.22 -33.10 10.52
C VAL A 586 18.03 -34.11 11.31
N ALA A 587 17.66 -35.39 11.28
CA ALA A 587 18.53 -36.46 11.76
C ALA A 587 19.63 -36.75 10.72
N ALA A 588 20.89 -36.81 11.16
CA ALA A 588 22.01 -37.25 10.35
C ALA A 588 22.16 -38.78 10.46
N GLU A 589 22.17 -39.47 9.31
CA GLU A 589 22.48 -40.90 9.23
C GLU A 589 23.65 -41.09 8.26
N GLU A 590 24.70 -41.81 8.69
CA GLU A 590 25.81 -42.24 7.82
C GLU A 590 26.49 -41.11 7.02
N GLY A 591 26.64 -39.91 7.60
CA GLY A 591 27.28 -38.77 6.92
C GLY A 591 26.42 -38.06 5.87
N LYS A 592 25.13 -38.40 5.78
CA LYS A 592 24.15 -37.69 4.95
C LYS A 592 23.09 -37.01 5.81
N ILE A 593 22.59 -35.87 5.34
CA ILE A 593 21.42 -35.19 5.92
C ILE A 593 20.18 -35.43 5.06
N LYS A 594 19.07 -35.65 5.75
CA LYS A 594 17.76 -35.95 5.21
C LYS A 594 16.73 -34.93 5.72
N PRO A 595 16.83 -33.64 5.33
CA PRO A 595 15.85 -32.65 5.76
C PRO A 595 14.46 -33.03 5.28
N VAL A 596 13.47 -32.87 6.16
CA VAL A 596 12.06 -32.90 5.80
C VAL A 596 11.59 -31.46 5.76
N PHE A 597 10.89 -31.06 4.71
CA PHE A 597 10.35 -29.71 4.59
C PHE A 597 8.83 -29.75 4.63
N THR A 598 8.25 -28.82 5.37
CA THR A 598 6.81 -28.58 5.37
C THR A 598 6.57 -27.26 4.65
N ILE A 599 5.79 -27.27 3.57
CA ILE A 599 5.39 -26.07 2.82
C ILE A 599 3.88 -25.91 2.92
N GLN A 600 3.43 -24.79 3.48
CA GLN A 600 2.04 -24.39 3.55
C GLN A 600 1.78 -23.34 2.47
N ALA A 601 0.73 -23.56 1.67
CA ALA A 601 0.20 -22.52 0.80
C ALA A 601 -0.73 -21.64 1.64
N LEU A 602 -0.53 -20.33 1.58
CA LEU A 602 -1.35 -19.36 2.29
C LEU A 602 -2.15 -18.52 1.29
N ARG A 603 -3.39 -18.23 1.66
CA ARG A 603 -4.25 -17.21 1.07
C ARG A 603 -3.66 -15.81 1.32
N LYS A 604 -4.22 -14.78 0.69
CA LYS A 604 -3.77 -13.40 0.94
C LYS A 604 -4.17 -12.86 2.32
N ASP A 605 -5.15 -13.48 2.97
CA ASP A 605 -5.51 -13.25 4.38
C ASP A 605 -4.61 -13.99 5.39
N GLY A 606 -3.70 -14.85 4.91
CA GLY A 606 -2.80 -15.64 5.74
C GLY A 606 -3.37 -16.99 6.20
N GLU A 607 -4.63 -17.33 5.86
CA GLU A 607 -5.19 -18.65 6.10
C GLU A 607 -4.62 -19.70 5.12
N ILE A 608 -4.83 -20.99 5.42
CA ILE A 608 -4.34 -22.09 4.57
C ILE A 608 -5.10 -22.13 3.24
N TYR A 609 -4.37 -22.14 2.13
CA TYR A 609 -4.89 -22.22 0.77
C TYR A 609 -5.05 -23.68 0.31
N GLU A 610 -6.24 -24.24 0.56
CA GLU A 610 -6.59 -25.65 0.27
C GLU A 610 -6.70 -26.00 -1.23
N ALA A 611 -6.63 -25.01 -2.14
CA ALA A 611 -6.82 -25.22 -3.58
C ALA A 611 -5.54 -25.61 -4.35
N MET A 612 -4.36 -25.63 -3.71
CA MET A 612 -3.14 -26.19 -4.30
C MET A 612 -3.21 -27.72 -4.35
N LYS A 613 -3.83 -28.28 -5.39
CA LYS A 613 -3.89 -29.73 -5.59
C LYS A 613 -2.76 -30.23 -6.50
N ASN A 614 -2.50 -31.53 -6.44
CA ASN A 614 -1.64 -32.25 -7.38
C ASN A 614 -0.21 -31.70 -7.50
N ALA A 615 0.38 -31.23 -6.39
CA ALA A 615 1.76 -30.79 -6.38
C ALA A 615 2.72 -31.92 -6.84
N THR A 616 3.60 -31.62 -7.79
CA THR A 616 4.64 -32.53 -8.30
C THR A 616 6.01 -31.91 -8.04
N LEU A 617 6.93 -32.67 -7.46
CA LEU A 617 8.25 -32.15 -7.11
C LEU A 617 9.09 -32.02 -8.38
N VAL A 618 9.71 -30.86 -8.56
CA VAL A 618 10.65 -30.63 -9.66
C VAL A 618 12.08 -30.84 -9.17
N SER A 619 12.47 -30.18 -8.07
CA SER A 619 13.80 -30.37 -7.49
C SER A 619 13.90 -29.91 -6.03
N VAL A 620 14.88 -30.45 -5.30
CA VAL A 620 15.33 -29.92 -4.01
C VAL A 620 16.84 -29.71 -4.10
N LYS A 621 17.29 -28.48 -3.85
CA LYS A 621 18.70 -28.09 -3.85
C LYS A 621 19.12 -27.65 -2.46
N LEU A 622 20.32 -28.00 -2.05
CA LEU A 622 20.93 -27.54 -0.81
C LEU A 622 22.37 -27.13 -1.10
N GLY A 623 22.64 -25.82 -1.11
CA GLY A 623 23.88 -25.28 -1.66
C GLY A 623 24.03 -25.61 -3.16
N THR A 624 25.16 -26.21 -3.56
CA THR A 624 25.41 -26.63 -4.95
C THR A 624 24.87 -28.03 -5.28
N GLN A 625 24.40 -28.78 -4.28
CA GLN A 625 23.89 -30.12 -4.49
C GLN A 625 22.42 -30.11 -4.91
N THR A 626 22.08 -30.94 -5.88
CA THR A 626 20.69 -31.26 -6.25
C THR A 626 20.42 -32.70 -5.83
N ALA A 627 19.39 -32.93 -5.03
CA ALA A 627 19.06 -34.30 -4.62
C ALA A 627 18.38 -35.06 -5.77
N GLY A 628 18.82 -36.30 -5.98
CA GLY A 628 18.35 -37.12 -7.11
C GLY A 628 17.00 -37.82 -6.93
N ALA A 629 16.44 -37.88 -5.71
CA ALA A 629 15.15 -38.53 -5.45
C ALA A 629 14.52 -38.10 -4.11
N TYR A 630 13.97 -36.89 -4.06
CA TYR A 630 13.00 -36.54 -3.01
C TYR A 630 11.60 -36.95 -3.47
N GLU A 631 10.77 -37.41 -2.54
CA GLU A 631 9.37 -37.71 -2.78
C GLU A 631 8.50 -36.68 -2.05
N ILE A 632 7.44 -36.25 -2.71
CA ILE A 632 6.36 -35.52 -2.07
C ILE A 632 5.43 -36.56 -1.45
N THR A 633 5.22 -36.49 -0.14
CA THR A 633 4.07 -37.14 0.47
C THR A 633 2.93 -36.12 0.43
N ASN A 634 2.16 -36.16 -0.66
CA ASN A 634 1.17 -35.13 -0.95
C ASN A 634 -0.05 -35.30 -0.02
N ASN A 635 -0.37 -34.29 0.78
CA ASN A 635 -1.56 -34.31 1.62
C ASN A 635 -2.46 -33.07 1.46
N PHE A 636 -2.36 -32.37 0.32
CA PHE A 636 -3.25 -31.24 -0.05
C PHE A 636 -4.72 -31.67 -0.34
N GLY A 637 -5.27 -32.65 0.35
CA GLY A 637 -6.59 -33.19 0.02
C GLY A 637 -7.30 -34.03 1.08
N VAL A 638 -6.81 -34.08 2.31
CA VAL A 638 -7.49 -34.73 3.44
C VAL A 638 -7.59 -33.72 4.57
N GLU A 639 -8.62 -33.78 5.42
CA GLU A 639 -9.03 -32.86 6.50
C GLU A 639 -7.92 -32.37 7.49
N THR A 640 -6.66 -32.73 7.26
CA THR A 640 -5.48 -32.31 8.00
C THR A 640 -4.60 -31.34 7.19
N LYS A 641 -4.94 -30.05 7.28
CA LYS A 641 -4.02 -28.88 7.29
C LYS A 641 -3.10 -28.61 6.09
N GLY A 642 -3.59 -28.51 4.84
CA GLY A 642 -2.91 -27.93 3.65
C GLY A 642 -1.37 -27.85 3.64
N GLU A 643 -0.68 -28.96 3.94
CA GLU A 643 0.78 -29.04 4.08
C GLU A 643 1.38 -29.95 3.01
N LEU A 644 2.44 -29.46 2.35
CA LEU A 644 3.31 -30.24 1.50
C LEU A 644 4.51 -30.73 2.29
N VAL A 645 4.61 -32.04 2.49
CA VAL A 645 5.78 -32.66 3.12
C VAL A 645 6.72 -33.18 2.04
N VAL A 646 7.91 -32.59 1.96
CA VAL A 646 8.98 -32.98 1.04
C VAL A 646 10.05 -33.73 1.83
N GLY A 647 10.21 -35.02 1.57
CA GLY A 647 11.15 -35.89 2.28
C GLY A 647 11.96 -36.78 1.33
N PRO A 648 13.03 -37.43 1.81
CA PRO A 648 13.84 -38.33 0.99
C PRO A 648 13.04 -39.56 0.56
N GLY A 649 13.07 -39.89 -0.74
CA GLY A 649 12.48 -41.12 -1.29
C GLY A 649 13.39 -42.33 -1.09
N GLY A 650 13.07 -43.19 -0.13
CA GLY A 650 13.82 -44.44 0.12
C GLY A 650 15.19 -44.26 0.82
N SER A 651 15.88 -45.39 1.04
CA SER A 651 17.03 -45.47 1.96
C SER A 651 18.34 -44.79 1.48
N ALA A 652 18.46 -44.41 0.20
CA ALA A 652 19.74 -44.00 -0.40
C ALA A 652 19.94 -42.48 -0.57
N VAL A 653 18.93 -41.67 -0.29
CA VAL A 653 18.90 -40.24 -0.68
C VAL A 653 19.18 -39.34 0.52
N GLY A 654 20.20 -38.50 0.41
CA GLY A 654 20.57 -37.50 1.40
C GLY A 654 21.71 -36.64 0.87
N PHE A 655 21.83 -35.40 1.35
CA PHE A 655 22.90 -34.49 0.93
C PHE A 655 24.18 -34.81 1.70
N ASP A 656 25.33 -34.79 1.01
CA ASP A 656 26.63 -35.05 1.64
C ASP A 656 26.99 -33.91 2.61
N PHE A 657 27.08 -34.23 3.90
CA PHE A 657 27.37 -33.26 4.96
C PHE A 657 28.69 -32.53 4.75
N ASN A 658 29.67 -33.16 4.10
CA ASN A 658 31.03 -32.60 3.96
C ASN A 658 31.12 -31.47 2.92
N THR A 659 30.10 -31.30 2.09
CA THR A 659 30.07 -30.30 1.01
C THR A 659 29.00 -29.23 1.21
N VAL A 660 28.11 -29.40 2.20
CA VAL A 660 27.09 -28.44 2.59
C VAL A 660 27.62 -27.64 3.79
N GLY A 661 27.74 -26.31 3.65
CA GLY A 661 28.23 -25.45 4.73
C GLY A 661 27.32 -25.44 5.97
N ALA A 662 27.81 -24.94 7.10
CA ALA A 662 27.11 -24.94 8.39
C ALA A 662 25.79 -24.13 8.42
N GLN A 663 25.56 -23.28 7.42
CA GLN A 663 24.26 -22.69 7.12
C GLN A 663 24.03 -22.73 5.62
N THR A 664 22.99 -23.45 5.21
CA THR A 664 22.60 -23.52 3.81
C THR A 664 21.10 -23.35 3.67
N GLU A 665 20.71 -22.53 2.72
CA GLU A 665 19.33 -22.38 2.26
C GLU A 665 19.02 -23.53 1.30
N ALA A 666 17.95 -24.28 1.58
CA ALA A 666 17.38 -25.21 0.64
C ALA A 666 16.52 -24.45 -0.37
N THR A 667 16.67 -24.72 -1.66
CA THR A 667 15.74 -24.26 -2.70
C THR A 667 14.88 -25.43 -3.14
N ILE A 668 13.57 -25.34 -2.93
CA ILE A 668 12.59 -26.35 -3.27
C ILE A 668 11.78 -25.84 -4.45
N THR A 669 11.77 -26.57 -5.56
CA THR A 669 10.97 -26.27 -6.73
C THR A 669 9.93 -27.37 -6.94
N PHE A 670 8.67 -26.99 -7.10
CA PHE A 670 7.57 -27.91 -7.37
C PHE A 670 6.57 -27.27 -8.34
N THR A 671 5.80 -28.07 -9.06
CA THR A 671 4.67 -27.61 -9.86
C THR A 671 3.35 -27.94 -9.18
N SER A 672 2.37 -27.04 -9.23
CA SER A 672 0.98 -27.31 -8.84
C SER A 672 0.07 -26.56 -9.80
N ASN A 673 -0.99 -27.21 -10.29
CA ASN A 673 -1.89 -26.67 -11.31
C ASN A 673 -1.12 -26.09 -12.52
N ASP A 674 -0.13 -26.84 -13.02
CA ASP A 674 0.73 -26.47 -14.17
C ASP A 674 1.59 -25.20 -13.99
N LYS A 675 1.64 -24.62 -12.78
CA LYS A 675 2.52 -23.50 -12.43
C LYS A 675 3.68 -23.97 -11.56
N GLU A 676 4.88 -23.50 -11.86
CA GLU A 676 6.08 -23.78 -11.06
C GLU A 676 6.23 -22.77 -9.92
N TYR A 677 6.56 -23.28 -8.74
CA TYR A 677 6.81 -22.52 -7.51
C TYR A 677 8.21 -22.85 -7.00
N THR A 678 8.92 -21.84 -6.50
CA THR A 678 10.22 -22.00 -5.85
C THR A 678 10.18 -21.38 -4.46
N VAL A 679 10.57 -22.15 -3.45
CA VAL A 679 10.62 -21.72 -2.05
C VAL A 679 12.01 -21.93 -1.48
N LYS A 680 12.47 -20.97 -0.69
CA LYS A 680 13.76 -20.97 -0.01
C LYS A 680 13.56 -21.22 1.46
N VAL A 681 14.22 -22.25 2.01
CA VAL A 681 14.06 -22.67 3.40
C VAL A 681 15.41 -22.71 4.08
N PRO A 682 15.64 -21.93 5.16
CA PRO A 682 16.88 -22.05 5.91
C PRO A 682 16.96 -23.43 6.58
N VAL A 683 18.04 -24.17 6.33
CA VAL A 683 18.28 -25.46 6.98
C VAL A 683 19.35 -25.30 8.05
N LYS A 684 18.95 -25.46 9.31
CA LYS A 684 19.89 -25.55 10.43
C LYS A 684 20.31 -27.00 10.61
N VAL A 685 21.54 -27.29 10.21
CA VAL A 685 22.09 -28.64 10.35
C VAL A 685 22.65 -28.81 11.77
N VAL A 686 21.98 -29.59 12.61
CA VAL A 686 22.49 -29.99 13.92
C VAL A 686 23.31 -31.27 13.71
N ALA A 687 24.63 -31.20 13.91
CA ALA A 687 25.47 -32.39 13.78
C ALA A 687 25.10 -33.40 14.89
N GLY A 688 24.44 -34.49 14.50
CA GLY A 688 24.21 -35.64 15.37
C GLY A 688 25.51 -36.41 15.58
N THR A 689 25.72 -36.88 16.82
CA THR A 689 26.86 -37.71 17.23
C THR A 689 26.95 -38.97 16.36
N ILE A 690 28.07 -39.19 15.68
CA ILE A 690 28.36 -40.43 14.96
C ILE A 690 28.89 -41.43 15.99
N ASN A 691 28.03 -42.33 16.48
CA ASN A 691 28.50 -43.48 17.24
C ASN A 691 29.12 -44.49 16.28
N ASP A 692 30.45 -44.55 16.22
CA ASP A 692 31.14 -45.81 15.93
C ASP A 692 32.42 -45.91 16.77
N GLU A 693 32.81 -47.15 17.06
CA GLU A 693 33.53 -47.58 18.26
C GLU A 693 34.87 -46.89 18.59
N LYS A 694 35.09 -46.73 19.91
CA LYS A 694 36.30 -46.23 20.58
C LYS A 694 37.60 -46.85 20.05
N THR A 695 38.55 -46.00 19.66
CA THR A 695 39.97 -46.26 19.91
C THR A 695 40.56 -45.12 20.73
N SER A 696 41.18 -45.49 21.86
CA SER A 696 41.68 -44.56 22.88
C SER A 696 43.08 -44.06 22.55
N GLU A 697 43.21 -42.78 22.21
CA GLU A 697 44.43 -42.01 22.40
C GLU A 697 44.18 -41.03 23.57
N THR A 698 45.15 -40.84 24.46
CA THR A 698 45.01 -39.98 25.64
C THR A 698 45.61 -38.60 25.35
N PHE A 699 44.83 -37.55 25.60
CA PHE A 699 45.12 -36.17 25.23
C PHE A 699 45.53 -35.33 26.43
N ASP A 700 46.48 -34.42 26.23
CA ASP A 700 47.00 -33.52 27.26
C ASP A 700 46.74 -32.07 26.84
N TYR A 701 45.60 -31.54 27.27
CA TYR A 701 45.23 -30.14 27.05
C TYR A 701 46.07 -29.25 27.98
N THR A 702 46.61 -28.14 27.51
CA THR A 702 47.20 -27.13 28.39
C THR A 702 46.65 -25.77 28.00
N ASN A 703 45.99 -25.12 28.97
CA ASN A 703 45.57 -23.72 28.84
C ASN A 703 46.73 -22.86 28.33
N LEU A 704 46.45 -21.91 27.43
CA LEU A 704 47.40 -20.85 27.08
C LEU A 704 47.92 -20.17 28.37
N PRO A 705 49.18 -19.72 28.40
CA PRO A 705 49.68 -18.91 29.50
C PRO A 705 48.80 -17.65 29.64
N GLY A 706 48.06 -17.53 30.75
CA GLY A 706 47.25 -16.35 31.06
C GLY A 706 45.72 -16.47 30.94
N THR A 707 45.14 -17.67 30.77
CA THR A 707 43.67 -17.81 30.79
C THR A 707 43.10 -17.83 32.21
N GLU A 708 42.19 -16.91 32.48
CA GLU A 708 41.45 -16.78 33.74
C GLU A 708 40.56 -18.02 33.97
N ALA A 709 40.38 -18.45 35.22
CA ALA A 709 39.50 -19.57 35.55
C ALA A 709 38.00 -19.22 35.43
N THR A 710 37.69 -17.96 35.12
CA THR A 710 36.33 -17.42 35.08
C THR A 710 36.21 -16.46 33.89
N TYR A 711 35.15 -16.62 33.11
CA TYR A 711 34.81 -15.79 31.95
C TYR A 711 33.47 -15.12 32.19
N VAL A 712 33.29 -13.91 31.67
CA VAL A 712 32.00 -13.20 31.68
C VAL A 712 31.25 -13.55 30.39
N SER A 713 29.95 -13.81 30.48
CA SER A 713 29.14 -14.07 29.28
C SER A 713 29.23 -12.92 28.28
N GLY A 714 29.27 -13.26 26.99
CA GLY A 714 29.50 -12.34 25.88
C GLY A 714 30.98 -12.15 25.52
N ASN A 715 31.92 -12.48 26.41
CA ASN A 715 33.35 -12.41 26.09
C ASN A 715 33.84 -13.66 25.34
N ASP A 716 34.90 -13.49 24.56
CA ASP A 716 35.57 -14.59 23.86
C ASP A 716 36.47 -15.43 24.77
N ILE A 717 36.27 -16.74 24.73
CA ILE A 717 37.18 -17.75 25.29
C ILE A 717 38.22 -18.10 24.23
N LYS A 718 39.49 -17.82 24.52
CA LYS A 718 40.62 -18.21 23.66
C LYS A 718 41.28 -19.48 24.20
N ALA A 719 41.28 -20.54 23.40
CA ALA A 719 41.85 -21.82 23.74
C ALA A 719 42.96 -22.22 22.75
N LYS A 720 43.95 -22.98 23.22
CA LYS A 720 44.92 -23.66 22.37
C LYS A 720 44.93 -25.13 22.75
N PHE A 721 45.01 -26.02 21.77
CA PHE A 721 45.17 -27.45 22.00
C PHE A 721 46.31 -28.01 21.16
N THR A 722 46.95 -29.04 21.69
CA THR A 722 48.06 -29.77 21.05
C THR A 722 47.69 -31.24 20.96
N LEU A 723 47.76 -31.80 19.75
CA LEU A 723 47.60 -33.23 19.52
C LEU A 723 48.84 -33.96 20.01
N LYS A 724 48.66 -34.95 20.89
CA LYS A 724 49.74 -35.79 21.37
C LYS A 724 49.39 -37.26 21.26
N ASP A 725 50.39 -38.09 21.00
CA ASP A 725 50.24 -39.54 21.00
C ASP A 725 50.25 -40.11 22.43
N VAL A 726 50.02 -41.41 22.55
CA VAL A 726 50.05 -42.14 23.84
C VAL A 726 51.42 -42.10 24.55
N SER A 727 52.49 -41.68 23.86
CA SER A 727 53.83 -41.47 24.41
C SER A 727 54.12 -40.00 24.72
N ASN A 728 53.10 -39.13 24.66
CA ASN A 728 53.15 -37.69 24.91
C ASN A 728 53.95 -36.88 23.87
N ASN A 729 54.17 -37.42 22.67
CA ASN A 729 54.81 -36.69 21.56
C ASN A 729 53.77 -35.95 20.73
N THR A 730 54.09 -34.77 20.22
CA THR A 730 53.20 -34.01 19.33
C THR A 730 52.94 -34.76 18.02
N VAL A 731 51.67 -34.87 17.64
CA VAL A 731 51.23 -35.55 16.42
C VAL A 731 51.03 -34.53 15.31
N THR A 732 51.94 -34.49 14.34
CA THR A 732 51.86 -33.60 13.16
C THR A 732 51.32 -34.32 11.92
N SER A 733 51.14 -35.64 11.97
CA SER A 733 50.61 -36.44 10.85
C SER A 733 49.11 -36.22 10.60
N LYS A 734 48.47 -35.40 11.43
CA LYS A 734 47.04 -35.05 11.39
C LYS A 734 46.84 -33.54 11.23
N ASP A 735 47.85 -32.83 10.71
CA ASP A 735 47.72 -31.41 10.36
C ASP A 735 46.71 -31.24 9.22
N GLY A 736 45.88 -30.20 9.30
CA GLY A 736 44.77 -29.98 8.38
C GLY A 736 43.65 -29.15 9.00
N THR A 737 42.65 -28.82 8.20
CA THR A 737 41.44 -28.12 8.65
C THR A 737 40.29 -29.11 8.75
N TYR A 738 39.64 -29.16 9.92
CA TYR A 738 38.54 -30.09 10.21
C TYR A 738 37.33 -29.35 10.76
N ALA A 739 36.13 -29.77 10.40
CA ALA A 739 34.94 -29.37 11.13
C ALA A 739 35.01 -29.90 12.57
N SER A 740 34.62 -29.08 13.53
CA SER A 740 34.62 -29.47 14.94
C SER A 740 33.38 -29.01 15.67
N THR A 741 33.06 -29.73 16.75
CA THR A 741 32.11 -29.31 17.77
C THR A 741 32.85 -29.00 19.05
N ILE A 742 32.74 -27.78 19.53
CA ILE A 742 33.26 -27.36 20.83
C ILE A 742 32.10 -27.37 21.81
N THR A 743 32.19 -28.08 22.92
CA THR A 743 31.16 -28.07 23.97
C THR A 743 31.69 -27.40 25.22
N VAL A 744 30.93 -26.46 25.78
CA VAL A 744 31.25 -25.75 27.03
C VAL A 744 30.00 -25.72 27.89
N GLY A 745 29.94 -26.56 28.93
CA GLY A 745 28.66 -26.80 29.62
C GLY A 745 27.62 -27.36 28.66
N ASP A 746 26.46 -26.72 28.57
CA ASP A 746 25.39 -27.09 27.65
C ASP A 746 25.53 -26.45 26.25
N ASP A 747 26.43 -25.47 26.09
CA ASP A 747 26.64 -24.81 24.81
C ASP A 747 27.46 -25.67 23.86
N LYS A 748 27.05 -25.65 22.59
CA LYS A 748 27.79 -26.26 21.47
C LYS A 748 28.10 -25.22 20.41
N PHE A 749 29.38 -25.10 20.06
CA PHE A 749 29.87 -24.27 18.98
C PHE A 749 30.38 -25.14 17.84
N TYR A 750 30.05 -24.78 16.61
CA TYR A 750 30.54 -25.48 15.43
C TYR A 750 31.48 -24.56 14.68
N GLN A 751 32.75 -24.93 14.62
CA GLN A 751 33.76 -24.16 13.88
C GLN A 751 34.80 -25.09 13.25
N ASN A 752 35.38 -24.63 12.14
CA ASN A 752 36.54 -25.28 11.57
C ASN A 752 37.76 -25.03 12.47
N ILE A 753 38.56 -26.07 12.67
CA ILE A 753 39.81 -26.01 13.42
C ILE A 753 40.93 -26.32 12.45
N THR A 754 41.94 -25.45 12.39
CA THR A 754 43.14 -25.67 11.59
C THR A 754 44.26 -26.09 12.52
N ILE A 755 44.74 -27.32 12.32
CA ILE A 755 45.82 -27.92 13.09
C ILE A 755 47.11 -27.76 12.28
N VAL A 756 48.10 -27.09 12.85
CA VAL A 756 49.42 -26.83 12.25
C VAL A 756 50.49 -27.24 13.24
N ASN A 757 51.38 -28.14 12.82
CA ASN A 757 52.40 -28.77 13.66
C ASN A 757 51.82 -29.42 14.92
N GLY A 758 50.66 -30.08 14.79
CA GLY A 758 49.94 -30.71 15.88
C GLY A 758 49.33 -29.72 16.87
N GLU A 759 49.21 -28.43 16.55
CA GLU A 759 48.60 -27.42 17.42
C GLU A 759 47.46 -26.68 16.72
N ALA A 760 46.46 -26.24 17.48
CA ALA A 760 45.38 -25.41 16.98
C ALA A 760 44.93 -24.40 18.03
N ALA A 761 44.52 -23.22 17.56
CA ALA A 761 43.99 -22.14 18.37
C ALA A 761 42.51 -21.95 18.04
N LEU A 762 41.69 -21.76 19.07
CA LEU A 762 40.26 -21.56 18.98
C LEU A 762 39.87 -20.29 19.71
N THR A 763 38.84 -19.63 19.20
CA THR A 763 38.16 -18.53 19.88
C THR A 763 36.68 -18.77 19.75
N PHE A 764 35.97 -18.86 20.87
CA PHE A 764 34.53 -19.09 20.91
C PHE A 764 33.91 -18.30 22.07
N PRO A 765 32.67 -17.80 21.94
CA PRO A 765 32.08 -16.92 22.95
C PRO A 765 31.64 -17.70 24.20
N ALA A 766 31.79 -17.11 25.38
CA ALA A 766 31.15 -17.57 26.60
C ALA A 766 29.66 -17.21 26.54
N ARG A 767 28.76 -18.20 26.46
CA ARG A 767 27.32 -17.93 26.36
C ARG A 767 26.60 -18.27 27.64
N THR A 768 26.46 -19.54 27.99
CA THR A 768 25.65 -20.00 29.11
C THR A 768 26.43 -19.90 30.42
N VAL A 769 25.81 -19.28 31.43
CA VAL A 769 26.34 -19.23 32.79
C VAL A 769 26.39 -20.64 33.37
N THR A 770 27.51 -21.00 33.97
CA THR A 770 27.72 -22.35 34.49
C THR A 770 27.70 -22.34 36.01
N GLU A 771 26.81 -23.15 36.62
CA GLU A 771 26.73 -23.29 38.09
C GLU A 771 27.98 -23.95 38.69
N GLU A 772 28.62 -24.86 37.94
CA GLU A 772 29.87 -25.53 38.31
C GLU A 772 30.94 -25.37 37.23
N ALA A 773 32.21 -25.58 37.59
CA ALA A 773 33.31 -25.47 36.64
C ALA A 773 33.24 -26.55 35.56
N VAL A 774 33.10 -26.14 34.30
CA VAL A 774 32.96 -27.03 33.14
C VAL A 774 34.29 -27.18 32.40
N LYS A 775 34.52 -28.33 31.77
CA LYS A 775 35.69 -28.56 30.93
C LYS A 775 35.28 -28.48 29.46
N PRO A 776 35.75 -27.47 28.70
CA PRO A 776 35.53 -27.41 27.27
C PRO A 776 35.98 -28.71 26.58
N THR A 777 35.17 -29.26 25.70
CA THR A 777 35.55 -30.38 24.84
C THR A 777 35.54 -29.94 23.38
N VAL A 778 36.41 -30.53 22.56
CA VAL A 778 36.46 -30.31 21.12
C VAL A 778 36.43 -31.67 20.44
N VAL A 779 35.42 -31.91 19.62
CA VAL A 779 35.23 -33.15 18.87
C VAL A 779 35.45 -32.86 17.38
N PHE A 780 36.31 -33.63 16.71
CA PHE A 780 36.60 -33.48 15.29
C PHE A 780 37.09 -34.80 14.68
N THR A 781 36.98 -34.96 13.36
CA THR A 781 37.12 -36.28 12.72
C THR A 781 38.20 -36.30 11.63
N PRO A 782 39.51 -36.37 11.98
CA PRO A 782 40.56 -36.43 10.98
C PRO A 782 40.66 -37.82 10.34
N ASN A 783 40.53 -37.89 9.02
CA ASN A 783 40.59 -39.12 8.21
C ASN A 783 39.56 -40.18 8.65
N GLY A 784 38.36 -39.75 9.05
CA GLY A 784 37.25 -40.65 9.39
C GLY A 784 37.28 -41.23 10.81
N THR A 785 38.23 -40.83 11.66
CA THR A 785 38.29 -41.24 13.07
C THR A 785 37.87 -40.08 13.96
N GLU A 786 36.83 -40.23 14.78
CA GLU A 786 36.42 -39.18 15.73
C GLU A 786 37.45 -39.07 16.87
N LEU A 787 37.92 -37.85 17.11
CA LEU A 787 38.79 -37.52 18.22
C LEU A 787 38.08 -36.49 19.12
N THR A 788 38.03 -36.79 20.42
CA THR A 788 37.54 -35.87 21.45
C THR A 788 38.70 -35.38 22.31
N VAL A 789 38.92 -34.06 22.30
CA VAL A 789 39.92 -33.38 23.13
C VAL A 789 39.20 -32.66 24.25
N THR A 790 39.49 -33.01 25.51
CA THR A 790 38.89 -32.37 26.69
C THR A 790 39.88 -31.45 27.37
N ALA A 791 39.40 -30.30 27.84
CA ALA A 791 40.18 -29.36 28.60
C ALA A 791 40.77 -29.96 29.89
N SER A 792 42.04 -29.68 30.17
CA SER A 792 42.71 -30.18 31.39
C SER A 792 42.26 -29.40 32.61
N LYS A 793 41.96 -28.11 32.45
CA LYS A 793 41.39 -27.25 33.47
C LYS A 793 39.93 -26.96 33.16
N ALA A 794 39.12 -26.93 34.21
CA ALA A 794 37.76 -26.44 34.12
C ALA A 794 37.74 -24.90 34.13
N ILE A 795 36.67 -24.32 33.59
CA ILE A 795 36.39 -22.88 33.54
C ILE A 795 35.00 -22.63 34.11
N ASN A 796 34.78 -21.45 34.68
CA ASN A 796 33.45 -20.95 35.04
C ASN A 796 33.02 -19.86 34.06
N ILE A 797 31.75 -19.81 33.67
CA ILE A 797 31.15 -18.67 32.97
C ILE A 797 30.17 -18.01 33.94
N VAL A 798 30.34 -16.71 34.19
CA VAL A 798 29.46 -15.89 35.05
C VAL A 798 28.69 -14.90 34.19
N ALA A 799 27.51 -14.48 34.66
CA ALA A 799 26.71 -13.46 34.00
C ALA A 799 27.49 -12.14 33.89
N GLY A 800 27.26 -11.39 32.81
CA GLY A 800 27.76 -10.03 32.64
C GLY A 800 27.00 -9.00 33.46
N GLU A 801 27.46 -7.76 33.37
CA GLU A 801 26.70 -6.64 33.93
C GLU A 801 25.38 -6.46 33.15
N PHE A 802 24.32 -6.10 33.87
CA PHE A 802 23.03 -5.76 33.29
C PHE A 802 23.17 -4.67 32.22
N SER A 803 22.78 -5.00 30.99
CA SER A 803 22.96 -4.12 29.83
C SER A 803 21.70 -4.00 28.96
N LYS A 804 20.70 -4.88 29.17
CA LYS A 804 19.49 -4.96 28.34
C LYS A 804 18.27 -5.40 29.15
N LEU A 805 17.10 -4.90 28.76
CA LEU A 805 15.79 -5.36 29.23
C LEU A 805 15.06 -6.10 28.13
N VAL A 806 14.38 -7.19 28.51
CA VAL A 806 13.38 -7.88 27.68
C VAL A 806 12.04 -7.79 28.38
N VAL A 807 10.98 -7.51 27.61
CA VAL A 807 9.60 -7.41 28.10
C VAL A 807 8.77 -8.42 27.33
N ASP A 808 7.96 -9.20 28.02
CA ASP A 808 7.10 -10.23 27.45
C ASP A 808 5.72 -10.25 28.12
N TYR A 809 4.72 -10.82 27.43
CA TYR A 809 3.41 -11.08 28.03
C TYR A 809 3.45 -12.44 28.74
N ALA A 810 3.16 -12.45 30.04
CA ALA A 810 3.29 -13.65 30.86
C ALA A 810 1.95 -14.43 30.94
N SER A 811 0.89 -13.77 31.42
CA SER A 811 -0.52 -14.22 31.48
C SER A 811 -1.38 -13.18 32.20
N ASP A 812 -2.72 -13.29 32.16
CA ASP A 812 -3.66 -12.54 33.02
C ASP A 812 -3.37 -11.03 33.14
N SER A 813 -3.21 -10.33 32.00
CA SER A 813 -2.92 -8.89 31.95
C SER A 813 -1.58 -8.46 32.59
N SER A 814 -0.64 -9.40 32.77
CA SER A 814 0.68 -9.14 33.34
C SER A 814 1.80 -9.18 32.30
N ILE A 815 2.80 -8.32 32.52
CA ILE A 815 4.06 -8.30 31.77
C ILE A 815 5.18 -8.88 32.62
N GLU A 816 6.06 -9.65 32.00
CA GLU A 816 7.32 -10.09 32.56
C GLU A 816 8.45 -9.18 32.07
N ILE A 817 9.31 -8.76 32.99
CA ILE A 817 10.48 -7.93 32.73
C ILE A 817 11.72 -8.72 33.13
N LEU A 818 12.59 -8.97 32.17
CA LEU A 818 13.84 -9.70 32.33
C LEU A 818 15.03 -8.75 32.17
N ALA A 819 15.87 -8.69 33.21
CA ALA A 819 17.16 -8.00 33.20
C ALA A 819 18.26 -8.96 32.72
N THR A 820 18.90 -8.60 31.62
CA THR A 820 19.86 -9.44 30.91
C THR A 820 21.12 -8.67 30.54
N ASP A 821 22.25 -9.38 30.39
CA ASP A 821 23.51 -8.87 29.85
C ASP A 821 23.54 -8.87 28.31
N GLY A 822 22.43 -9.26 27.67
CA GLY A 822 22.28 -9.46 26.24
C GLY A 822 22.25 -10.93 25.80
N LEU A 823 22.71 -11.86 26.65
CA LEU A 823 22.74 -13.30 26.37
C LEU A 823 22.09 -14.15 27.47
N ASN A 824 22.21 -13.74 28.73
CA ASN A 824 21.61 -14.44 29.87
C ASN A 824 20.89 -13.48 30.80
N THR A 825 20.05 -14.06 31.64
CA THR A 825 19.52 -13.41 32.84
C THR A 825 20.65 -13.07 33.80
N VAL A 826 20.65 -11.86 34.34
CA VAL A 826 21.63 -11.44 35.35
C VAL A 826 21.08 -11.74 36.73
N GLU A 827 21.39 -12.92 37.28
CA GLU A 827 20.84 -13.37 38.57
C GLU A 827 21.18 -12.42 39.73
N ASP A 828 22.38 -11.83 39.70
CA ASP A 828 22.83 -10.83 40.68
C ASP A 828 22.04 -9.51 40.62
N PHE A 829 21.22 -9.31 39.58
CA PHE A 829 20.29 -8.18 39.49
C PHE A 829 19.05 -8.40 40.36
N THR A 830 19.25 -8.77 41.63
CA THR A 830 18.20 -9.05 42.60
C THR A 830 17.90 -7.82 43.48
N GLY A 831 16.70 -7.78 44.06
CA GLY A 831 16.28 -6.79 45.03
C GLY A 831 15.42 -5.68 44.43
N ASN A 832 15.06 -4.70 45.27
CA ASN A 832 14.15 -3.62 44.89
C ASN A 832 14.83 -2.68 43.89
N LYS A 833 14.24 -2.53 42.70
CA LYS A 833 14.63 -1.56 41.67
C LYS A 833 13.45 -0.64 41.37
N LEU A 834 13.77 0.60 41.00
CA LEU A 834 12.79 1.51 40.44
C LEU A 834 12.61 1.16 38.96
N VAL A 835 11.38 0.83 38.57
CA VAL A 835 10.97 0.47 37.21
C VAL A 835 9.98 1.51 36.72
N ASN A 836 10.24 2.11 35.56
CA ASN A 836 9.27 2.99 34.90
C ASN A 836 8.59 2.23 33.76
N ILE A 837 7.26 2.18 33.76
CA ILE A 837 6.44 1.42 32.82
C ILE A 837 5.39 2.35 32.23
N LYS A 838 5.34 2.42 30.90
CA LYS A 838 4.35 3.22 30.16
C LYS A 838 3.70 2.33 29.11
N ALA A 839 2.38 2.36 29.03
CA ALA A 839 1.61 1.64 28.03
C ALA A 839 0.78 2.61 27.21
N VAL A 840 0.68 2.33 25.91
CA VAL A 840 -0.13 3.08 24.96
C VAL A 840 -0.97 2.07 24.18
N GLU A 841 -2.28 2.17 24.25
CA GLU A 841 -3.20 1.38 23.43
C GLU A 841 -3.10 1.85 21.98
N VAL A 842 -2.95 0.90 21.06
CA VAL A 842 -2.79 1.14 19.63
C VAL A 842 -4.07 0.74 18.93
N ASN A 843 -4.90 1.74 18.59
CA ASN A 843 -6.13 1.58 17.82
C ASN A 843 -5.93 2.26 16.46
N GLY A 844 -5.50 1.50 15.46
CA GLY A 844 -5.10 2.06 14.16
C GLY A 844 -3.87 2.96 14.29
N THR A 845 -4.01 4.25 13.93
CA THR A 845 -2.94 5.26 14.08
C THR A 845 -2.98 6.02 15.40
N THR A 846 -4.04 5.84 16.20
CA THR A 846 -4.19 6.54 17.48
C THR A 846 -3.45 5.80 18.60
N GLU A 847 -2.64 6.55 19.34
CA GLU A 847 -1.85 6.08 20.47
C GLU A 847 -2.45 6.70 21.75
N THR A 848 -3.25 5.93 22.50
CA THR A 848 -3.91 6.41 23.73
C THR A 848 -3.13 5.95 24.97
N PRO A 849 -2.58 6.86 25.81
CA PRO A 849 -1.89 6.48 27.04
C PRO A 849 -2.83 5.73 27.99
N VAL A 850 -2.39 4.58 28.49
CA VAL A 850 -3.16 3.78 29.46
C VAL A 850 -2.44 3.81 30.81
N ASN A 851 -3.22 3.98 31.88
CA ASN A 851 -2.69 3.90 33.23
C ASN A 851 -2.27 2.47 33.53
N VAL A 852 -0.99 2.28 33.86
CA VAL A 852 -0.45 0.96 34.22
C VAL A 852 -0.72 0.72 35.70
N ASP A 853 -1.42 -0.36 36.02
CA ASP A 853 -1.86 -0.66 37.38
C ASP A 853 -0.70 -0.71 38.38
N GLY A 854 -0.83 0.01 39.50
CA GLY A 854 0.16 0.02 40.57
C GLY A 854 1.43 0.82 40.29
N THR A 855 1.43 1.65 39.25
CA THR A 855 2.45 2.69 39.00
C THR A 855 2.01 4.06 39.53
N ASP A 856 2.96 4.97 39.77
CA ASP A 856 2.63 6.39 39.99
C ASP A 856 2.24 7.10 38.68
N TYR A 857 1.84 8.37 38.76
CA TYR A 857 1.43 9.17 37.59
C TYR A 857 2.53 9.37 36.52
N GLN A 858 3.78 9.03 36.82
CA GLN A 858 4.89 9.08 35.87
C GLN A 858 5.21 7.69 35.29
N GLY A 859 4.49 6.64 35.72
CA GLY A 859 4.72 5.25 35.38
C GLY A 859 5.72 4.53 36.29
N ASN A 860 6.14 5.10 37.43
CA ASN A 860 7.14 4.46 38.29
C ASN A 860 6.53 3.46 39.27
N VAL A 861 7.20 2.33 39.47
CA VAL A 861 6.91 1.34 40.49
C VAL A 861 8.20 0.74 41.04
N THR A 862 8.26 0.48 42.35
CA THR A 862 9.38 -0.28 42.93
C THR A 862 9.06 -1.77 42.86
N LYS A 863 9.89 -2.52 42.14
CA LYS A 863 9.72 -3.96 41.95
C LYS A 863 10.94 -4.70 42.45
N LYS A 864 10.69 -5.82 43.14
CA LYS A 864 11.75 -6.72 43.59
C LYS A 864 12.05 -7.69 42.46
N PHE A 865 13.22 -7.54 41.85
CA PHE A 865 13.72 -8.55 40.92
C PHE A 865 14.18 -9.77 41.72
N GLU A 866 13.82 -10.97 41.26
CA GLU A 866 14.27 -12.24 41.80
C GLU A 866 14.99 -12.98 40.67
N ASN A 867 16.30 -13.19 40.83
CA ASN A 867 17.15 -13.77 39.79
C ASN A 867 17.01 -13.05 38.44
N GLY A 868 17.02 -11.72 38.45
CA GLY A 868 16.95 -10.91 37.22
C GLY A 868 15.58 -10.86 36.53
N THR A 869 14.55 -11.53 37.04
CA THR A 869 13.17 -11.43 36.53
C THR A 869 12.24 -10.71 37.49
N VAL A 870 11.19 -10.08 36.94
CA VAL A 870 10.05 -9.62 37.72
C VAL A 870 8.77 -9.59 36.88
N THR A 871 7.65 -9.96 37.48
CA THR A 871 6.33 -9.84 36.88
C THR A 871 5.60 -8.61 37.42
N HIS A 872 4.91 -7.90 36.54
CA HIS A 872 4.02 -6.81 36.90
C HIS A 872 2.66 -7.01 36.25
N ASN A 873 1.61 -7.12 37.06
CA ASN A 873 0.25 -6.92 36.57
C ASN A 873 0.11 -5.48 36.08
N ALA A 874 -0.13 -5.31 34.78
CA ALA A 874 -0.18 -4.01 34.12
C ALA A 874 -1.61 -3.50 33.92
N GLY A 875 -2.63 -4.32 34.19
CA GLY A 875 -4.04 -3.94 34.05
C GLY A 875 -4.49 -3.73 32.60
N LEU A 876 -3.78 -4.33 31.63
CA LEU A 876 -4.12 -4.22 30.21
C LEU A 876 -5.39 -5.02 29.90
N GLU A 877 -6.35 -4.40 29.23
CA GLU A 877 -7.61 -5.03 28.83
C GLU A 877 -7.37 -6.11 27.77
N ALA A 878 -8.09 -7.24 27.88
CA ALA A 878 -8.04 -8.37 26.95
C ALA A 878 -8.48 -7.99 25.52
N GLY A 879 -8.00 -8.74 24.52
CA GLY A 879 -8.33 -8.51 23.10
C GLY A 879 -7.74 -7.23 22.46
N LYS A 880 -6.86 -6.50 23.15
CA LYS A 880 -6.29 -5.22 22.66
C LYS A 880 -4.78 -5.28 22.42
N THR A 881 -4.28 -4.33 21.63
CA THR A 881 -2.84 -4.19 21.33
C THR A 881 -2.25 -2.96 22.00
N TYR A 882 -1.11 -3.12 22.67
CA TYR A 882 -0.43 -2.07 23.42
C TYR A 882 1.04 -1.96 23.05
N LYS A 883 1.57 -0.75 23.03
CA LYS A 883 3.00 -0.45 22.98
C LYS A 883 3.50 -0.15 24.39
N VAL A 884 4.25 -1.09 24.96
CA VAL A 884 4.73 -1.03 26.35
C VAL A 884 6.21 -0.65 26.36
N THR A 885 6.54 0.45 27.05
CA THR A 885 7.91 0.91 27.27
C THR A 885 8.31 0.74 28.74
N VAL A 886 9.42 0.03 28.98
CA VAL A 886 9.96 -0.23 30.32
C VAL A 886 11.36 0.35 30.45
N THR A 887 11.64 1.02 31.56
CA THR A 887 12.96 1.58 31.90
C THR A 887 13.40 1.18 33.30
N VAL A 888 14.63 0.67 33.44
CA VAL A 888 15.25 0.30 34.72
C VAL A 888 16.71 0.75 34.73
N ASN A 889 17.12 1.50 35.76
CA ASN A 889 18.48 2.06 35.89
C ASN A 889 19.00 2.80 34.64
N GLY A 890 18.10 3.47 33.90
CA GLY A 890 18.43 4.23 32.69
C GLY A 890 18.50 3.41 31.40
N ILE A 891 18.27 2.10 31.45
CA ILE A 891 18.15 1.23 30.27
C ILE A 891 16.67 1.11 29.93
N SER A 892 16.29 1.33 28.67
CA SER A 892 14.91 1.32 28.19
C SER A 892 14.70 0.30 27.08
N THR A 893 13.50 -0.29 27.02
CA THR A 893 13.04 -1.16 25.93
C THR A 893 11.57 -0.91 25.64
N THR A 894 11.15 -1.08 24.38
CA THR A 894 9.75 -0.91 23.95
C THR A 894 9.31 -2.14 23.17
N LYS A 895 8.10 -2.64 23.45
CA LYS A 895 7.53 -3.81 22.76
C LYS A 895 6.03 -3.64 22.51
N THR A 896 5.57 -4.10 21.35
CA THR A 896 4.14 -4.24 21.04
C THR A 896 3.63 -5.59 21.55
N ILE A 897 2.54 -5.57 22.32
CA ILE A 897 1.93 -6.74 22.96
C ILE A 897 0.44 -6.75 22.64
N THR A 898 -0.06 -7.86 22.11
CA THR A 898 -1.49 -8.11 21.95
C THR A 898 -1.95 -9.05 23.05
N THR A 899 -2.89 -8.60 23.87
CA THR A 899 -3.48 -9.41 24.93
C THR A 899 -4.46 -10.42 24.32
N PRO A 900 -4.46 -11.69 24.73
CA PRO A 900 -5.45 -12.68 24.29
C PRO A 900 -6.87 -12.24 24.69
N GLU A 901 -7.88 -12.67 23.91
CA GLU A 901 -9.32 -12.47 24.18
C GLU A 901 -9.83 -13.31 25.36
#